data_AF-A0A2P5EEP9-F1
#
_entry.id   AF-A0A2P5EEP9-F1
#
_cell.length_a   1.000
_cell.length_b   1.000
_cell.length_c   1.000
_cell.angle_alpha   90.00
_cell.angle_beta   90.00
_cell.angle_gamma   90.00
#
_symmetry.space_group_name_H-M   'P 1'
#
loop_
_entity.id
_entity.type
_entity.pdbx_description
1 polymer ?
#
loop_
_entity_poly.entity_id
_entity_poly.type
_entity_poly.pdbx_seq_one_letter_code
_entity_poly.pdbx_strand_id
1 'polypeptide(L)'
;MEFERRKAATLASLGSTETDKSPKGTLDTPIIPLINTINSHPSYFTTSSCSGRISILSQPPPSTTKLKKKASGGSWVFITHEPADTDSVLDLLFFPSESTQSDYPFELVFRFEPLILAVECKDLASAQSLVSMAIASGFRESGITSASKRVIIAIRCSIRLELPLGNTQKIMVSPEYVRYLVGVANEKMEANRKRTEGFLLTLLNNGGFVGSSRVVESGGVECTSGSVCGGEVSCSDGRAEEAVLERKDDGANHSGSVEVPRSSLSVVKMEIVGEPVEKLFLWGHSACKLGSTNHNGVLVFGGFGGMGRHGRRNDCLLLDPFSGSLKGFDVEGGPSPRLSHTASLVGDNMFVIGGRADPENILSEVWVLNAARNEWKFIECSGNIFPSRHRHAAAAVGPKIYVFGGLNNDLISSSFHVLDTVNMQWKELTVTGEQPCARHSHSMVACGSRLFMFGGYNGEKALGDLYSFNIETCQWKKEEAVGRSPHARFSHSMFSYKNYIGIVGGCPVRQHFDEFSVLDLRFHVWRHVKLDSIGKNLFLRSTANVVGYDLVMIGGGASCYAFGTKFSEPMKINLLPLTSLVDNLKPVEIGGRHISHRNEVAEKDEVAEKERYGDFRDPHTERLPTLTGTKDLGMDFESKLSIVNYRDQQLVSSYWVLQLERKYAKTGKDILKKFGWLDFARKVYSREDGIHICFPVNEKFCSVFPEEQRSLQDAVEEQNGHLSKSVEQEGSVSNDVTFLKALNILKEFGATKLVDEVVEARKAAKSPLYIMSEAVASLLEDKDLPTGLLEELPSRWERLGDIIVLPVSSFKNPLWDSIEKELWPTIAKSLNTRRLARQGRVAQTGTRDSRLEILVGDGGWVDHRENGIIYSFDATKCMFSWGNLSEKRRMAQLDCRNEVIVDLFAGIGYFVLPFLVGAKAKLVYACEWNPHAVEALRRNLQSNSVADRCIVLEGDNRVTAPKGVANRVNLGLLPTSEGSWVIAVKALRSEGGMLHMHGNVKDSEEGSWAEHVSNSISEIAKSEGLCWEVSVEHLERVKWYAPHIRHLVADVRCKQVQKL
;
A
#
# COMPACT_ATOMS: atom_id res chain seq x y z
N MET A 1 19.09 37.26 21.63
CA MET A 1 18.05 37.94 22.44
C MET A 1 16.62 37.57 22.05
N GLU A 2 16.19 37.69 20.79
CA GLU A 2 14.75 37.53 20.46
C GLU A 2 14.17 36.13 20.76
N PHE A 3 14.95 35.05 20.53
CA PHE A 3 14.53 33.67 20.87
C PHE A 3 14.30 33.49 22.38
N GLU A 4 15.28 33.86 23.21
CA GLU A 4 15.21 33.69 24.68
C GLU A 4 13.99 34.44 25.27
N ARG A 5 13.68 35.64 24.75
CA ARG A 5 12.47 36.39 25.14
C ARG A 5 11.17 35.66 24.79
N ARG A 6 11.10 35.01 23.60
CA ARG A 6 9.91 34.23 23.19
C ARG A 6 9.79 32.93 23.98
N LYS A 7 10.92 32.28 24.29
CA LYS A 7 10.98 31.12 25.19
C LYS A 7 10.44 31.48 26.57
N ALA A 8 10.99 32.50 27.22
CA ALA A 8 10.55 32.95 28.54
C ALA A 8 9.04 33.28 28.58
N ALA A 9 8.53 34.01 27.58
CA ALA A 9 7.10 34.32 27.49
C ALA A 9 6.21 33.08 27.32
N THR A 10 6.65 32.09 26.54
CA THR A 10 5.87 30.87 26.29
C THR A 10 5.87 29.95 27.52
N LEU A 11 7.02 29.81 28.20
CA LEU A 11 7.10 29.06 29.46
C LEU A 11 6.29 29.72 30.58
N ALA A 12 6.26 31.06 30.65
CA ALA A 12 5.38 31.77 31.58
C ALA A 12 3.88 31.50 31.32
N SER A 13 3.45 31.41 30.06
CA SER A 13 2.06 31.03 29.73
C SER A 13 1.73 29.58 30.07
N LEU A 14 2.69 28.65 29.93
CA LEU A 14 2.52 27.23 30.29
C LEU A 14 2.40 27.00 31.81
N GLY A 15 2.86 27.95 32.63
CA GLY A 15 2.71 27.93 34.09
C GLY A 15 1.57 28.80 34.63
N SER A 16 0.73 29.37 33.76
CA SER A 16 -0.41 30.19 34.16
C SER A 16 -1.67 29.35 34.39
N THR A 17 -2.62 29.88 35.18
CA THR A 17 -3.94 29.27 35.41
C THR A 17 -4.97 29.56 34.32
N GLU A 18 -4.56 30.21 33.22
CA GLU A 18 -5.43 30.45 32.07
C GLU A 18 -5.65 29.15 31.28
N THR A 19 -6.87 28.95 30.77
CA THR A 19 -7.22 27.76 29.99
C THR A 19 -6.47 27.74 28.65
N ASP A 20 -5.97 26.56 28.28
CA ASP A 20 -5.31 26.36 26.99
C ASP A 20 -6.24 26.69 25.81
N LYS A 21 -5.66 27.17 24.72
CA LYS A 21 -6.38 27.52 23.48
C LYS A 21 -6.81 26.29 22.67
N SER A 22 -6.44 25.09 23.11
CA SER A 22 -7.04 23.85 22.60
C SER A 22 -8.51 23.74 23.06
N PRO A 23 -9.39 23.05 22.32
CA PRO A 23 -10.78 22.82 22.75
C PRO A 23 -10.93 22.07 24.08
N LYS A 24 -9.84 21.50 24.61
CA LYS A 24 -9.76 20.76 25.87
C LYS A 24 -9.46 21.66 27.09
N GLY A 25 -8.93 22.86 26.88
CA GLY A 25 -8.60 23.82 27.93
C GLY A 25 -7.45 23.43 28.87
N THR A 26 -6.83 22.26 28.71
CA THR A 26 -5.78 21.71 29.57
C THR A 26 -4.73 20.93 28.77
N LEU A 27 -3.49 20.88 29.28
CA LEU A 27 -2.41 20.08 28.68
C LEU A 27 -2.68 18.58 28.79
N ASP A 28 -2.27 17.83 27.77
CA ASP A 28 -2.37 16.36 27.74
C ASP A 28 -1.39 15.70 28.72
N THR A 29 -1.89 15.17 29.85
CA THR A 29 -1.11 14.52 30.91
C THR A 29 -0.01 13.57 30.42
N PRO A 30 -0.25 12.66 29.44
CA PRO A 30 0.75 11.69 29.01
C PRO A 30 2.01 12.27 28.37
N ILE A 31 1.99 13.53 27.93
CA ILE A 31 3.15 14.17 27.25
C ILE A 31 3.80 15.29 28.05
N ILE A 32 3.33 15.58 29.26
CA ILE A 32 3.94 16.57 30.16
C ILE A 32 5.44 16.29 30.39
N PRO A 33 5.91 15.05 30.63
CA PRO A 33 7.34 14.78 30.78
C PRO A 33 8.16 15.18 29.54
N LEU A 34 7.67 14.82 28.34
CA LEU A 34 8.32 15.16 27.07
C LEU A 34 8.35 16.67 26.80
N ILE A 35 7.24 17.36 27.07
CA ILE A 35 7.16 18.82 26.97
C ILE A 35 8.18 19.48 27.92
N ASN A 36 8.24 19.03 29.17
CA ASN A 36 9.14 19.58 30.18
C ASN A 36 10.61 19.34 29.84
N THR A 37 10.98 18.14 29.39
CA THR A 37 12.34 17.83 28.91
C THR A 37 12.73 18.70 27.72
N ILE A 38 11.87 18.87 26.72
CA ILE A 38 12.17 19.74 25.57
C ILE A 38 12.30 21.20 26.01
N ASN A 39 11.43 21.66 26.90
CA ASN A 39 11.41 23.03 27.40
C ASN A 39 12.60 23.37 28.31
N SER A 40 13.18 22.42 29.06
CA SER A 40 14.33 22.67 29.93
C SER A 40 15.61 22.96 29.13
N HIS A 41 15.79 22.33 27.97
CA HIS A 41 16.98 22.50 27.13
C HIS A 41 17.06 23.92 26.52
N PRO A 42 18.18 24.66 26.65
CA PRO A 42 18.28 26.07 26.29
C PRO A 42 17.82 26.38 24.85
N SER A 43 18.22 25.57 23.86
CA SER A 43 17.90 25.82 22.44
C SER A 43 16.47 25.53 21.97
N TYR A 44 15.54 25.07 22.83
CA TYR A 44 14.20 24.64 22.41
C TYR A 44 13.08 25.18 23.31
N PHE A 45 11.88 25.37 22.75
CA PHE A 45 10.63 25.41 23.50
C PHE A 45 9.44 24.98 22.64
N THR A 46 8.45 24.34 23.28
CA THR A 46 7.21 23.88 22.66
C THR A 46 6.25 25.04 22.41
N THR A 47 5.50 24.98 21.31
CA THR A 47 4.58 26.04 20.85
C THR A 47 3.15 25.56 20.59
N SER A 48 2.97 24.26 20.37
CA SER A 48 1.67 23.55 20.43
C SER A 48 1.93 22.05 20.53
N SER A 49 1.01 21.32 21.15
CA SER A 49 1.17 19.90 21.47
C SER A 49 -0.17 19.18 21.48
N CYS A 50 -0.20 17.92 21.06
CA CYS A 50 -1.28 16.98 21.31
C CYS A 50 -0.68 15.58 21.48
N SER A 51 -1.09 14.84 22.51
CA SER A 51 -0.61 13.47 22.81
C SER A 51 -0.90 12.47 21.70
N GLY A 52 -1.93 12.75 20.91
CA GLY A 52 -2.65 11.80 20.08
C GLY A 52 -4.04 11.53 20.66
N ARG A 53 -5.01 11.19 19.81
CA ARG A 53 -6.43 11.05 20.15
C ARG A 53 -7.17 10.05 19.27
N ILE A 54 -8.18 9.40 19.83
CA ILE A 54 -9.24 8.70 19.11
C ILE A 54 -10.47 9.60 19.13
N SER A 55 -11.22 9.66 18.02
CA SER A 55 -12.31 10.62 17.89
C SER A 55 -13.32 10.25 16.81
N ILE A 56 -14.53 10.80 16.93
CA ILE A 56 -15.56 10.76 15.89
C ILE A 56 -15.95 12.22 15.62
N LEU A 57 -15.76 12.66 14.38
CA LEU A 57 -16.12 14.01 13.94
C LEU A 57 -17.43 13.96 13.15
N SER A 58 -18.37 14.83 13.51
CA SER A 58 -19.55 15.16 12.70
C SER A 58 -19.22 16.37 11.84
N GLN A 59 -19.18 16.20 10.52
CA GLN A 59 -18.84 17.26 9.56
C GLN A 59 -19.94 17.44 8.50
N PRO A 60 -20.22 18.67 8.03
CA PRO A 60 -21.23 18.88 7.01
C PRO A 60 -20.81 18.19 5.70
N PRO A 61 -21.76 17.61 4.93
CA PRO A 61 -21.45 16.98 3.66
C PRO A 61 -20.78 17.97 2.70
N PRO A 62 -19.83 17.53 1.86
CA PRO A 62 -19.04 18.41 1.01
C PRO A 62 -19.92 19.16 0.00
N SER A 63 -20.07 20.48 0.19
CA SER A 63 -20.86 21.33 -0.69
C SER A 63 -20.20 21.47 -2.07
N THR A 64 -20.96 21.23 -3.15
CA THR A 64 -20.51 21.39 -4.54
C THR A 64 -20.19 22.85 -4.93
N THR A 65 -20.71 23.83 -4.18
CA THR A 65 -20.49 25.27 -4.42
C THR A 65 -19.26 25.82 -3.71
N LYS A 66 -18.21 26.17 -4.47
CA LYS A 66 -16.98 26.81 -3.97
C LYS A 66 -17.20 28.27 -3.51
N LEU A 67 -17.72 28.47 -2.30
CA LEU A 67 -17.64 29.77 -1.60
C LEU A 67 -16.60 29.73 -0.47
N LYS A 68 -15.59 30.60 -0.57
CA LYS A 68 -14.48 30.72 0.39
C LYS A 68 -14.94 31.36 1.71
N LYS A 69 -15.59 30.58 2.57
CA LYS A 69 -15.53 30.80 4.03
C LYS A 69 -14.52 29.82 4.63
N LYS A 70 -13.90 30.19 5.77
CA LYS A 70 -13.15 29.22 6.58
C LYS A 70 -14.07 28.02 6.82
N ALA A 71 -13.57 26.80 6.61
CA ALA A 71 -14.35 25.60 6.88
C ALA A 71 -14.99 25.71 8.26
N SER A 72 -16.32 25.62 8.32
CA SER A 72 -17.04 25.43 9.57
C SER A 72 -16.59 24.08 10.12
N GLY A 73 -15.70 24.13 11.12
CA GLY A 73 -15.13 22.91 11.69
C GLY A 73 -16.25 22.00 12.18
N GLY A 74 -16.15 20.71 11.86
CA GLY A 74 -17.07 19.72 12.40
C GLY A 74 -17.05 19.69 13.93
N SER A 75 -18.13 19.24 14.54
CA SER A 75 -18.20 19.01 15.98
C SER A 75 -17.65 17.63 16.33
N TRP A 76 -16.95 17.53 17.47
CA TRP A 76 -16.56 16.24 18.01
C TRP A 76 -17.78 15.58 18.66
N VAL A 77 -18.17 14.42 18.13
CA VAL A 77 -19.19 13.54 18.74
C VAL A 77 -18.52 12.68 19.82
N PHE A 78 -17.29 12.24 19.55
CA PHE A 78 -16.44 11.52 20.50
C PHE A 78 -15.01 12.05 20.44
N ILE A 79 -14.32 12.13 21.59
CA ILE A 79 -12.89 12.39 21.65
C ILE A 79 -12.30 11.80 22.95
N THR A 80 -11.17 11.09 22.82
CA THR A 80 -10.35 10.64 23.95
C THR A 80 -8.87 10.72 23.60
N HIS A 81 -8.03 10.95 24.61
CA HIS A 81 -6.57 10.95 24.51
C HIS A 81 -5.92 9.68 25.11
N GLU A 82 -6.77 8.78 25.62
CA GLU A 82 -6.44 7.45 26.13
C GLU A 82 -7.03 6.38 25.19
N PRO A 83 -6.76 5.08 25.40
CA PRO A 83 -7.51 4.03 24.71
C PRO A 83 -9.03 4.25 24.85
N ALA A 84 -9.74 4.12 23.73
CA ALA A 84 -11.18 4.25 23.70
C ALA A 84 -11.82 2.97 24.25
N ASP A 85 -12.76 3.15 25.19
CA ASP A 85 -13.66 2.08 25.57
C ASP A 85 -14.56 1.71 24.37
N THR A 86 -14.83 0.43 24.20
CA THR A 86 -15.56 -0.08 23.03
C THR A 86 -17.06 0.10 23.19
N ASP A 87 -17.59 -0.19 24.37
CA ASP A 87 -19.04 -0.16 24.59
C ASP A 87 -19.54 1.29 24.65
N SER A 88 -18.80 2.20 25.29
CA SER A 88 -19.07 3.65 25.26
C SER A 88 -19.16 4.24 23.84
N VAL A 89 -18.39 3.71 22.88
CA VAL A 89 -18.42 4.15 21.48
C VAL A 89 -19.60 3.54 20.72
N LEU A 90 -20.00 2.32 21.06
CA LEU A 90 -21.19 1.68 20.49
C LEU A 90 -22.47 2.34 20.98
N ASP A 91 -22.59 2.61 22.28
CA ASP A 91 -23.76 3.26 22.88
C ASP A 91 -24.00 4.64 22.25
N LEU A 92 -22.93 5.41 22.08
CA LEU A 92 -22.96 6.72 21.43
C LEU A 92 -23.42 6.68 19.95
N LEU A 93 -23.15 5.59 19.24
CA LEU A 93 -23.43 5.47 17.80
C LEU A 93 -24.74 4.75 17.46
N PHE A 94 -25.15 3.78 18.28
CA PHE A 94 -26.29 2.90 18.02
C PHE A 94 -27.44 3.07 19.03
N PHE A 95 -27.18 3.68 20.19
CA PHE A 95 -28.18 3.94 21.24
C PHE A 95 -28.18 5.43 21.68
N PRO A 96 -28.24 6.42 20.76
CA PRO A 96 -28.22 7.83 21.11
C PRO A 96 -29.45 8.23 21.95
N SER A 97 -29.23 9.04 22.99
CA SER A 97 -30.32 9.60 23.79
C SER A 97 -31.14 10.63 23.00
N GLU A 98 -32.44 10.70 23.30
CA GLU A 98 -33.49 11.34 22.46
C GLU A 98 -33.32 12.86 22.20
N SER A 99 -32.33 13.52 22.80
CA SER A 99 -32.15 14.98 22.78
C SER A 99 -31.24 15.53 21.67
N THR A 100 -30.76 14.72 20.73
CA THR A 100 -29.67 15.11 19.79
C THR A 100 -29.95 14.94 18.29
N GLN A 101 -31.20 14.76 17.88
CA GLN A 101 -31.53 14.71 16.45
C GLN A 101 -31.51 16.11 15.80
N SER A 102 -30.52 16.36 14.94
CA SER A 102 -30.49 17.52 14.02
C SER A 102 -31.16 17.17 12.69
N ASP A 103 -32.01 18.07 12.17
CA ASP A 103 -32.76 17.87 10.90
C ASP A 103 -31.88 17.57 9.66
N TYR A 104 -30.59 17.93 9.70
CA TYR A 104 -29.65 17.72 8.60
C TYR A 104 -28.69 16.55 8.85
N PRO A 105 -28.44 15.68 7.84
CA PRO A 105 -27.47 14.59 7.95
C PRO A 105 -26.03 15.12 7.83
N PHE A 106 -25.27 15.02 8.93
CA PHE A 106 -23.83 15.30 8.96
C PHE A 106 -23.04 14.00 8.81
N GLU A 107 -21.95 14.01 8.06
CA GLU A 107 -21.06 12.86 7.89
C GLU A 107 -20.33 12.55 9.19
N LEU A 108 -20.32 11.28 9.60
CA LEU A 108 -19.61 10.80 10.79
C LEU A 108 -18.31 10.11 10.37
N VAL A 109 -17.17 10.64 10.83
CA VAL A 109 -15.83 10.12 10.50
C VAL A 109 -15.08 9.71 11.76
N PHE A 110 -14.75 8.42 11.86
CA PHE A 110 -13.90 7.86 12.91
C PHE A 110 -12.42 8.10 12.61
N ARG A 111 -11.67 8.65 13.56
CA ARG A 111 -10.26 9.05 13.38
C ARG A 111 -9.37 8.64 14.54
N PHE A 112 -8.15 8.21 14.20
CA PHE A 112 -6.99 8.18 15.10
C PHE A 112 -5.93 9.20 14.65
N GLU A 113 -5.76 10.21 15.50
CA GLU A 113 -4.75 11.27 15.54
C GLU A 113 -3.45 10.87 16.27
N PRO A 114 -2.23 10.70 15.71
CA PRO A 114 -1.03 10.46 16.55
C PRO A 114 -0.47 11.74 17.19
N LEU A 115 0.59 11.61 17.99
CA LEU A 115 1.34 12.73 18.57
C LEU A 115 1.70 13.78 17.50
N ILE A 116 1.36 15.04 17.79
CA ILE A 116 1.83 16.21 17.04
C ILE A 116 2.41 17.21 18.03
N LEU A 117 3.68 17.55 17.85
CA LEU A 117 4.38 18.55 18.67
C LEU A 117 5.07 19.58 17.77
N ALA A 118 4.83 20.87 18.01
CA ALA A 118 5.54 21.95 17.33
C ALA A 118 6.54 22.60 18.29
N VAL A 119 7.80 22.70 17.89
CA VAL A 119 8.90 23.22 18.72
C VAL A 119 9.58 24.36 17.98
N GLU A 120 9.72 25.52 18.63
CA GLU A 120 10.58 26.59 18.15
C GLU A 120 12.01 26.33 18.63
N CYS A 121 12.96 26.37 17.70
CA CYS A 121 14.38 26.13 17.92
C CYS A 121 15.16 27.45 17.79
N LYS A 122 16.26 27.54 18.53
CA LYS A 122 17.16 28.70 18.55
C LYS A 122 17.77 29.01 17.18
N ASP A 123 18.14 27.96 16.45
CA ASP A 123 18.83 28.00 15.17
C ASP A 123 18.60 26.71 14.37
N LEU A 124 19.11 26.68 13.14
CA LEU A 124 18.93 25.56 12.20
C LEU A 124 19.68 24.29 12.64
N ALA A 125 20.84 24.42 13.31
CA ALA A 125 21.63 23.29 13.78
C ALA A 125 20.93 22.57 14.93
N SER A 126 20.39 23.33 15.89
CA SER A 126 19.53 22.84 16.95
C SER A 126 18.29 22.13 16.36
N ALA A 127 17.63 22.72 15.37
CA ALA A 127 16.49 22.10 14.70
C ALA A 127 16.84 20.78 13.99
N GLN A 128 17.98 20.72 13.30
CA GLN A 128 18.47 19.48 12.66
C GLN A 128 18.78 18.39 13.69
N SER A 129 19.36 18.74 14.84
CA SER A 129 19.62 17.81 15.94
C SER A 129 18.32 17.22 16.49
N LEU A 130 17.36 18.07 16.86
CA LEU A 130 16.09 17.63 17.44
C LEU A 130 15.21 16.84 16.45
N VAL A 131 15.21 17.22 15.16
CA VAL A 131 14.56 16.43 14.10
C VAL A 131 15.25 15.08 13.90
N SER A 132 16.59 15.01 13.98
CA SER A 132 17.32 13.74 13.86
C SER A 132 16.97 12.77 14.99
N MET A 133 16.92 13.26 16.24
CA MET A 133 16.48 12.46 17.40
C MET A 133 15.03 12.01 17.24
N ALA A 134 14.12 12.89 16.84
CA ALA A 134 12.71 12.54 16.62
C ALA A 134 12.53 11.47 15.52
N ILE A 135 13.24 11.58 14.39
CA ILE A 135 13.21 10.60 13.30
C ILE A 135 13.76 9.24 13.76
N ALA A 136 14.86 9.23 14.50
CA ALA A 136 15.43 8.01 15.10
C ALA A 136 14.44 7.31 16.04
N SER A 137 13.70 8.08 16.84
CA SER A 137 12.64 7.58 17.73
C SER A 137 11.32 7.24 17.01
N GLY A 138 11.28 7.26 15.68
CA GLY A 138 10.15 6.81 14.86
C GLY A 138 9.21 7.90 14.36
N PHE A 139 9.44 9.18 14.69
CA PHE A 139 8.70 10.32 14.16
C PHE A 139 9.23 10.73 12.77
N ARG A 140 9.07 9.84 11.79
CA ARG A 140 9.65 9.97 10.44
C ARG A 140 9.10 11.12 9.59
N GLU A 141 7.95 11.70 9.96
CA GLU A 141 7.39 12.88 9.31
C GLU A 141 7.84 14.19 9.98
N SER A 142 8.81 14.13 10.90
CA SER A 142 9.35 15.30 11.56
C SER A 142 10.19 16.14 10.60
N GLY A 143 10.06 17.47 10.68
CA GLY A 143 10.78 18.36 9.78
C GLY A 143 10.64 19.84 10.13
N ILE A 144 11.46 20.65 9.47
CA ILE A 144 11.49 22.10 9.65
C ILE A 144 10.34 22.72 8.84
N THR A 145 9.32 23.22 9.53
CA THR A 145 8.12 23.83 8.95
C THR A 145 8.28 25.32 8.64
N SER A 146 9.22 26.00 9.31
CA SER A 146 9.61 27.38 9.05
C SER A 146 11.09 27.55 9.35
N ALA A 147 11.80 28.31 8.51
CA ALA A 147 13.21 28.67 8.71
C ALA A 147 13.52 30.15 8.43
N SER A 148 12.55 30.96 7.98
CA SER A 148 12.81 32.31 7.43
C SER A 148 12.81 33.44 8.46
N LYS A 149 12.16 33.25 9.62
CA LYS A 149 12.10 34.23 10.73
C LYS A 149 12.14 33.59 12.12
N ARG A 150 11.55 32.41 12.23
CA ARG A 150 11.59 31.51 13.38
C ARG A 150 11.90 30.13 12.83
N VAL A 151 12.81 29.41 13.48
CA VAL A 151 13.07 28.01 13.14
C VAL A 151 12.05 27.19 13.91
N ILE A 152 11.03 26.67 13.23
CA ILE A 152 9.96 25.89 13.86
C ILE A 152 9.97 24.50 13.23
N ILE A 153 10.16 23.48 14.06
CA ILE A 153 10.01 22.09 13.65
C ILE A 153 8.63 21.57 14.06
N ALA A 154 8.12 20.61 13.30
CA ALA A 154 7.04 19.76 13.74
C ALA A 154 7.58 18.33 13.92
N ILE A 155 7.18 17.68 15.00
CA ILE A 155 7.48 16.29 15.33
C ILE A 155 6.18 15.50 15.14
N ARG A 156 6.19 14.53 14.20
CA ARG A 156 4.98 13.87 13.66
C ARG A 156 5.29 12.46 13.13
N CYS A 157 4.26 11.62 13.05
CA CYS A 157 4.35 10.30 12.42
C CYS A 157 3.07 9.92 11.65
N SER A 158 3.19 8.90 10.80
CA SER A 158 2.22 8.55 9.76
C SER A 158 1.12 7.55 10.17
N ILE A 159 1.05 7.14 11.44
CA ILE A 159 0.21 5.98 11.90
C ILE A 159 -1.29 6.30 12.07
N ARG A 160 -1.81 7.25 11.29
CA ARG A 160 -3.19 7.73 11.33
C ARG A 160 -4.23 6.63 11.04
N LEU A 161 -5.49 6.90 11.37
CA LEU A 161 -6.67 6.19 10.88
C LEU A 161 -7.75 7.23 10.56
N GLU A 162 -8.48 7.05 9.47
CA GLU A 162 -9.61 7.91 9.10
C GLU A 162 -10.59 7.11 8.24
N LEU A 163 -11.83 6.96 8.71
CA LEU A 163 -12.85 6.08 8.12
C LEU A 163 -14.25 6.68 8.29
N PRO A 164 -15.06 6.79 7.22
CA PRO A 164 -16.46 7.16 7.35
C PRO A 164 -17.26 6.03 8.00
N LEU A 165 -18.15 6.38 8.93
CA LEU A 165 -19.09 5.46 9.58
C LEU A 165 -20.50 5.53 8.96
N GLY A 166 -20.81 6.62 8.26
CA GLY A 166 -22.16 6.94 7.78
C GLY A 166 -22.48 8.41 8.03
N ASN A 167 -23.71 8.71 8.43
CA ASN A 167 -24.13 10.04 8.84
C ASN A 167 -24.96 10.01 10.14
N THR A 168 -25.28 11.17 10.70
CA THR A 168 -26.04 11.33 11.96
C THR A 168 -27.44 10.70 11.96
N GLN A 169 -28.00 10.35 10.80
CA GLN A 169 -29.30 9.68 10.67
C GLN A 169 -29.16 8.16 10.41
N LYS A 170 -28.02 7.73 9.86
CA LYS A 170 -27.78 6.33 9.48
C LYS A 170 -26.29 5.97 9.54
N ILE A 171 -25.97 5.12 10.52
CA ILE A 171 -24.70 4.38 10.53
C ILE A 171 -24.74 3.33 9.41
N MET A 172 -23.68 3.27 8.60
CA MET A 172 -23.56 2.39 7.43
C MET A 172 -22.69 1.15 7.71
N VAL A 173 -22.18 1.01 8.93
CA VAL A 173 -21.30 -0.08 9.39
C VAL A 173 -21.96 -0.85 10.53
N SER A 174 -21.60 -2.13 10.72
CA SER A 174 -22.13 -2.92 11.85
C SER A 174 -21.41 -2.59 13.16
N PRO A 175 -22.02 -2.88 14.33
CA PRO A 175 -21.36 -2.77 15.62
C PRO A 175 -20.03 -3.53 15.68
N GLU A 176 -19.95 -4.73 15.11
CA GLU A 176 -18.74 -5.57 15.07
C GLU A 176 -17.59 -4.88 14.32
N TYR A 177 -17.91 -4.17 13.23
CA TYR A 177 -16.94 -3.36 12.52
C TYR A 177 -16.45 -2.19 13.38
N VAL A 178 -17.33 -1.51 14.11
CA VAL A 178 -16.94 -0.44 15.06
C VAL A 178 -16.06 -0.99 16.19
N ARG A 179 -16.39 -2.16 16.77
CA ARG A 179 -15.51 -2.85 17.76
C ARG A 179 -14.11 -3.09 17.19
N TYR A 180 -14.03 -3.57 15.95
CA TYR A 180 -12.76 -3.77 15.26
C TYR A 180 -11.99 -2.45 15.04
N LEU A 181 -12.67 -1.36 14.65
CA LEU A 181 -12.03 -0.05 14.49
C LEU A 181 -11.49 0.52 15.80
N VAL A 182 -12.23 0.37 16.90
CA VAL A 182 -11.77 0.76 18.24
C VAL A 182 -10.52 -0.04 18.64
N GLY A 183 -10.52 -1.36 18.43
CA GLY A 183 -9.33 -2.20 18.63
C GLY A 183 -8.10 -1.71 17.86
N VAL A 184 -8.23 -1.51 16.54
CA VAL A 184 -7.14 -1.00 15.68
C VAL A 184 -6.68 0.41 16.10
N ALA A 185 -7.60 1.26 16.59
CA ALA A 185 -7.26 2.58 17.08
C ALA A 185 -6.51 2.54 18.43
N ASN A 186 -6.87 1.61 19.32
CA ASN A 186 -6.18 1.38 20.58
C ASN A 186 -4.77 0.81 20.37
N GLU A 187 -4.59 -0.14 19.43
CA GLU A 187 -3.26 -0.61 19.01
C GLU A 187 -2.38 0.55 18.49
N LYS A 188 -2.96 1.46 17.69
CA LYS A 188 -2.27 2.66 17.20
C LYS A 188 -1.94 3.65 18.33
N MET A 189 -2.82 3.82 19.31
CA MET A 189 -2.59 4.65 20.50
C MET A 189 -1.41 4.12 21.32
N GLU A 190 -1.37 2.81 21.57
CA GLU A 190 -0.27 2.17 22.30
C GLU A 190 1.06 2.26 21.52
N ALA A 191 1.02 2.05 20.20
CA ALA A 191 2.19 2.25 19.35
C ALA A 191 2.66 3.72 19.31
N ASN A 192 1.75 4.69 19.48
CA ASN A 192 2.08 6.11 19.60
C ASN A 192 2.72 6.43 20.97
N ARG A 193 2.22 5.84 22.05
CA ARG A 193 2.79 5.92 23.41
C ARG A 193 4.24 5.42 23.44
N LYS A 194 4.52 4.21 22.96
CA LYS A 194 5.88 3.64 22.91
C LYS A 194 6.89 4.49 22.12
N ARG A 195 6.46 5.15 21.03
CA ARG A 195 7.33 6.10 20.28
C ARG A 195 7.61 7.36 21.08
N THR A 196 6.62 7.87 21.79
CA THR A 196 6.72 9.07 22.63
C THR A 196 7.67 8.83 23.80
N GLU A 197 7.57 7.68 24.46
CA GLU A 197 8.49 7.21 25.52
C GLU A 197 9.91 7.00 24.98
N GLY A 198 10.06 6.29 23.86
CA GLY A 198 11.37 6.09 23.21
C GLY A 198 12.04 7.41 22.81
N PHE A 199 11.27 8.42 22.41
CA PHE A 199 11.78 9.76 22.14
C PHE A 199 12.19 10.49 23.42
N LEU A 200 11.40 10.44 24.49
CA LEU A 200 11.78 10.97 25.80
C LEU A 200 13.10 10.38 26.31
N LEU A 201 13.25 9.04 26.25
CA LEU A 201 14.50 8.36 26.61
C LEU A 201 15.68 8.79 25.72
N THR A 202 15.43 8.97 24.41
CA THR A 202 16.46 9.46 23.47
C THR A 202 16.91 10.88 23.80
N LEU A 203 16.02 11.75 24.28
CA LEU A 203 16.39 13.10 24.72
C LEU A 203 17.20 13.05 26.02
N LEU A 204 16.76 12.28 27.02
CA LEU A 204 17.44 12.17 28.32
C LEU A 204 18.84 11.54 28.23
N ASN A 205 19.05 10.59 27.32
CA ASN A 205 20.35 9.92 27.13
C ASN A 205 21.36 10.77 26.33
N ASN A 206 20.93 11.83 25.64
CA ASN A 206 21.83 12.76 24.96
C ASN A 206 22.15 13.94 25.91
N GLY A 207 23.42 14.09 26.25
CA GLY A 207 23.94 14.95 27.35
C GLY A 207 23.77 16.47 27.24
N GLY A 208 22.70 16.97 26.64
CA GLY A 208 22.25 18.37 26.69
C GLY A 208 20.91 18.58 27.42
N PHE A 209 20.18 17.52 27.75
CA PHE A 209 18.88 17.59 28.43
C PHE A 209 19.04 17.22 29.91
N VAL A 210 18.82 18.18 30.82
CA VAL A 210 18.93 17.92 32.27
C VAL A 210 17.68 17.18 32.75
N GLY A 211 17.86 15.92 33.17
CA GLY A 211 16.83 15.15 33.84
C GLY A 211 16.65 15.60 35.29
N SER A 212 15.43 16.04 35.64
CA SER A 212 15.06 16.23 37.04
C SER A 212 14.60 14.89 37.61
N SER A 213 15.49 14.18 38.30
CA SER A 213 15.14 13.01 39.10
C SER A 213 15.18 13.35 40.58
N ARG A 214 13.99 13.49 41.20
CA ARG A 214 13.66 13.05 42.57
C ARG A 214 12.22 13.46 42.93
N VAL A 215 11.34 12.46 43.02
CA VAL A 215 10.40 12.36 44.14
C VAL A 215 10.75 11.05 44.84
N VAL A 216 10.92 11.10 46.15
CA VAL A 216 11.28 9.97 47.00
C VAL A 216 10.16 9.79 48.01
N GLU A 217 9.64 8.57 48.11
CA GLU A 217 9.08 7.95 49.33
C GLU A 217 9.05 6.44 49.00
N SER A 218 10.04 5.64 49.42
CA SER A 218 10.39 5.16 50.77
C SER A 218 9.69 3.84 51.11
N GLY A 219 10.48 2.77 51.26
CA GLY A 219 9.99 1.42 51.56
C GLY A 219 10.98 0.35 51.09
N GLY A 220 12.19 0.34 51.66
CA GLY A 220 13.24 -0.61 51.26
C GLY A 220 13.28 -1.87 52.12
N VAL A 221 13.89 -2.93 51.58
CA VAL A 221 14.62 -3.96 52.34
C VAL A 221 15.89 -4.29 51.54
N GLU A 222 16.98 -4.58 52.25
CA GLU A 222 18.34 -4.73 51.71
C GLU A 222 18.56 -6.05 50.97
N CYS A 223 19.58 -6.06 50.09
CA CYS A 223 20.17 -7.30 49.60
C CYS A 223 21.09 -7.90 50.67
N THR A 224 20.94 -9.19 50.97
CA THR A 224 22.01 -9.99 51.59
C THR A 224 22.24 -11.30 50.84
N SER A 225 23.49 -11.75 50.89
CA SER A 225 24.04 -12.88 50.14
C SER A 225 23.96 -14.21 50.91
N GLY A 226 23.80 -15.34 50.21
CA GLY A 226 24.36 -16.60 50.72
C GLY A 226 23.67 -17.93 50.33
N SER A 227 24.43 -18.77 49.62
CA SER A 227 24.53 -20.24 49.82
C SER A 227 23.33 -21.18 49.62
N VAL A 228 23.40 -21.97 48.54
CA VAL A 228 23.28 -23.45 48.47
C VAL A 228 22.39 -24.19 49.49
N CYS A 229 21.36 -24.89 48.99
CA CYS A 229 21.10 -26.34 49.19
C CYS A 229 19.94 -26.80 48.28
N GLY A 230 19.92 -28.08 47.89
CA GLY A 230 18.86 -28.67 47.05
C GLY A 230 17.83 -29.49 47.83
N GLY A 231 16.72 -29.84 47.19
CA GLY A 231 15.67 -30.72 47.73
C GLY A 231 14.42 -30.73 46.85
N GLU A 232 13.90 -31.92 46.55
CA GLU A 232 12.72 -32.15 45.68
C GLU A 232 11.40 -31.87 46.41
N VAL A 233 10.30 -31.70 45.65
CA VAL A 233 9.02 -32.47 45.79
C VAL A 233 7.99 -32.01 44.73
N SER A 234 7.24 -32.97 44.20
CA SER A 234 6.11 -32.89 43.24
C SER A 234 4.83 -32.23 43.82
N CYS A 235 3.82 -31.77 43.05
CA CYS A 235 2.90 -32.57 42.23
C CYS A 235 1.93 -31.73 41.36
N SER A 236 1.51 -32.34 40.23
CA SER A 236 0.23 -32.21 39.50
C SER A 236 -0.60 -30.92 39.51
N ASP A 237 -0.95 -30.44 38.31
CA ASP A 237 -2.08 -29.54 38.06
C ASP A 237 -3.03 -30.16 37.03
N GLY A 238 -4.35 -30.03 37.22
CA GLY A 238 -5.38 -30.78 36.47
C GLY A 238 -6.47 -29.87 35.90
N ARG A 239 -6.80 -30.06 34.61
CA ARG A 239 -7.90 -29.34 33.95
C ARG A 239 -9.17 -30.19 33.90
N ALA A 240 -10.31 -29.55 34.08
CA ALA A 240 -11.63 -30.08 33.74
C ALA A 240 -12.40 -29.07 32.87
N GLU A 241 -13.28 -29.59 32.02
CA GLU A 241 -14.15 -28.85 31.10
C GLU A 241 -15.43 -28.37 31.79
N GLU A 242 -16.10 -27.36 31.24
CA GLU A 242 -17.54 -27.20 31.48
C GLU A 242 -18.26 -26.63 30.25
N ALA A 243 -19.44 -27.16 29.97
CA ALA A 243 -20.28 -26.82 28.82
C ALA A 243 -21.49 -25.98 29.25
N VAL A 244 -22.06 -25.19 28.32
CA VAL A 244 -23.29 -24.41 28.58
C VAL A 244 -24.35 -24.71 27.52
N LEU A 245 -25.59 -24.90 28.02
CA LEU A 245 -26.74 -25.45 27.32
C LEU A 245 -27.59 -24.42 26.56
N GLU A 246 -28.39 -24.93 25.62
CA GLU A 246 -29.40 -24.18 24.85
C GLU A 246 -30.55 -23.63 25.72
N ARG A 247 -31.22 -22.59 25.20
CA ARG A 247 -32.66 -22.36 25.44
C ARG A 247 -33.36 -21.95 24.15
N LYS A 248 -34.55 -22.49 23.94
CA LYS A 248 -35.55 -22.02 22.96
C LYS A 248 -36.62 -21.21 23.70
N ASP A 249 -37.25 -20.24 23.03
CA ASP A 249 -38.71 -20.27 22.83
C ASP A 249 -39.18 -19.26 21.77
N ASP A 250 -40.36 -19.56 21.23
CA ASP A 250 -40.95 -19.12 19.96
C ASP A 250 -41.43 -17.65 19.85
N GLY A 251 -41.63 -17.19 18.60
CA GLY A 251 -42.35 -15.94 18.27
C GLY A 251 -42.38 -15.65 16.76
N ALA A 252 -43.49 -15.93 16.08
CA ALA A 252 -43.55 -16.02 14.61
C ALA A 252 -43.81 -14.68 13.87
N ASN A 253 -43.30 -14.58 12.63
CA ASN A 253 -44.18 -14.28 11.48
C ASN A 253 -43.56 -14.70 10.13
N HIS A 254 -44.37 -15.32 9.26
CA HIS A 254 -43.94 -15.90 7.98
C HIS A 254 -44.08 -14.94 6.79
N SER A 255 -43.17 -15.07 5.80
CA SER A 255 -43.57 -15.16 4.39
C SER A 255 -42.57 -16.05 3.63
N GLY A 256 -43.09 -16.94 2.77
CA GLY A 256 -42.38 -18.16 2.38
C GLY A 256 -41.32 -18.01 1.28
N SER A 257 -40.17 -18.66 1.49
CA SER A 257 -39.33 -19.21 0.43
C SER A 257 -38.96 -20.65 0.81
N VAL A 258 -39.13 -21.60 -0.11
CA VAL A 258 -38.93 -23.04 0.14
C VAL A 258 -37.46 -23.33 0.49
N GLU A 259 -37.17 -23.63 1.76
CA GLU A 259 -35.84 -24.10 2.16
C GLU A 259 -35.63 -25.57 1.78
N VAL A 260 -34.66 -25.82 0.91
CA VAL A 260 -34.17 -27.16 0.57
C VAL A 260 -33.09 -27.55 1.60
N PRO A 261 -33.04 -28.81 2.10
CA PRO A 261 -32.09 -29.18 3.15
C PRO A 261 -30.62 -28.91 2.79
N ARG A 262 -29.94 -28.13 3.62
CA ARG A 262 -28.50 -27.85 3.47
C ARG A 262 -27.66 -29.03 3.96
N SER A 263 -27.19 -29.87 3.05
CA SER A 263 -26.13 -30.85 3.36
C SER A 263 -24.79 -30.13 3.54
N SER A 264 -24.17 -30.27 4.71
CA SER A 264 -22.75 -29.94 4.90
C SER A 264 -21.87 -31.17 4.65
N LEU A 265 -20.58 -30.95 4.38
CA LEU A 265 -19.57 -32.01 4.29
C LEU A 265 -18.42 -31.75 5.28
N SER A 266 -18.00 -32.82 5.94
CA SER A 266 -16.87 -32.82 6.87
C SER A 266 -15.55 -32.54 6.16
N VAL A 267 -14.81 -31.55 6.66
CA VAL A 267 -13.42 -31.26 6.29
C VAL A 267 -12.48 -31.90 7.31
N VAL A 268 -11.45 -32.59 6.84
CA VAL A 268 -10.41 -33.20 7.68
C VAL A 268 -9.05 -32.66 7.25
N LYS A 269 -8.35 -31.96 8.15
CA LYS A 269 -6.96 -31.55 7.94
C LYS A 269 -6.08 -32.79 7.84
N MET A 270 -5.11 -32.78 6.92
CA MET A 270 -4.16 -33.87 6.79
C MET A 270 -2.96 -33.65 7.73
N GLU A 271 -2.70 -34.61 8.59
CA GLU A 271 -1.39 -34.75 9.23
C GLU A 271 -0.43 -35.36 8.20
N ILE A 272 0.74 -34.75 8.04
CA ILE A 272 1.72 -35.15 7.03
C ILE A 272 2.94 -35.73 7.74
N VAL A 273 3.39 -36.91 7.27
CA VAL A 273 4.52 -37.65 7.85
C VAL A 273 5.53 -38.05 6.78
N GLY A 274 6.82 -38.01 7.13
CA GLY A 274 7.93 -38.21 6.18
C GLY A 274 8.54 -36.86 5.80
N GLU A 275 8.31 -36.43 4.56
CA GLU A 275 8.75 -35.11 4.07
C GLU A 275 8.04 -33.93 4.75
N PRO A 276 8.68 -32.74 4.88
CA PRO A 276 8.06 -31.57 5.49
C PRO A 276 6.79 -31.10 4.76
N VAL A 277 5.73 -30.77 5.50
CA VAL A 277 4.44 -30.31 4.96
C VAL A 277 4.58 -29.04 4.12
N GLU A 278 5.59 -28.23 4.42
CA GLU A 278 5.94 -27.01 3.69
C GLU A 278 6.31 -27.30 2.23
N LYS A 279 6.74 -28.51 1.87
CA LYS A 279 6.91 -28.92 0.47
C LYS A 279 5.57 -28.96 -0.30
N LEU A 280 4.42 -29.06 0.38
CA LEU A 280 3.08 -28.95 -0.22
C LEU A 280 2.52 -27.52 -0.20
N PHE A 281 3.21 -26.56 0.42
CA PHE A 281 2.87 -25.14 0.40
C PHE A 281 3.27 -24.53 -0.95
N LEU A 282 2.51 -24.89 -1.98
CA LEU A 282 2.73 -24.58 -3.39
C LEU A 282 1.47 -23.97 -3.99
N TRP A 283 1.61 -23.09 -4.99
CA TRP A 283 0.51 -22.75 -5.89
C TRP A 283 0.90 -22.92 -7.35
N GLY A 284 -0.08 -23.25 -8.18
CA GLY A 284 0.14 -23.54 -9.61
C GLY A 284 1.12 -24.69 -9.84
N HIS A 285 1.25 -25.60 -8.87
CA HIS A 285 1.70 -26.96 -9.09
C HIS A 285 0.64 -27.73 -9.86
N SER A 286 0.98 -28.92 -10.35
CA SER A 286 0.02 -29.90 -10.81
C SER A 286 0.00 -31.10 -9.87
N ALA A 287 -1.10 -31.87 -9.89
CA ALA A 287 -1.21 -33.09 -9.12
C ALA A 287 -2.17 -34.07 -9.80
N CYS A 288 -1.88 -35.36 -9.69
CA CYS A 288 -2.65 -36.45 -10.32
C CYS A 288 -2.77 -37.64 -9.37
N LYS A 289 -3.98 -38.17 -9.20
CA LYS A 289 -4.22 -39.49 -8.57
C LYS A 289 -3.58 -40.60 -9.41
N LEU A 290 -2.84 -41.51 -8.79
CA LEU A 290 -2.32 -42.73 -9.42
C LEU A 290 -3.44 -43.70 -9.87
N GLY A 291 -3.17 -44.43 -10.96
CA GLY A 291 -4.13 -45.33 -11.61
C GLY A 291 -4.14 -46.77 -11.09
N SER A 292 -3.03 -47.26 -10.52
CA SER A 292 -2.90 -48.65 -10.09
C SER A 292 -3.79 -48.99 -8.88
N THR A 293 -4.39 -50.19 -8.88
CA THR A 293 -5.34 -50.64 -7.84
C THR A 293 -4.74 -50.78 -6.44
N ASN A 294 -3.41 -50.79 -6.33
CA ASN A 294 -2.68 -51.03 -5.08
C ASN A 294 -2.07 -49.75 -4.47
N HIS A 295 -2.12 -48.61 -5.16
CA HIS A 295 -1.51 -47.35 -4.71
C HIS A 295 -2.47 -46.17 -4.87
N ASN A 296 -3.16 -45.81 -3.77
CA ASN A 296 -4.09 -44.67 -3.70
C ASN A 296 -3.39 -43.29 -3.61
N GLY A 297 -2.16 -43.17 -4.08
CA GLY A 297 -1.37 -41.94 -3.93
C GLY A 297 -1.77 -40.82 -4.91
N VAL A 298 -1.43 -39.59 -4.54
CA VAL A 298 -1.49 -38.39 -5.38
C VAL A 298 -0.05 -37.95 -5.66
N LEU A 299 0.34 -38.00 -6.94
CA LEU A 299 1.57 -37.35 -7.40
C LEU A 299 1.36 -35.84 -7.41
N VAL A 300 2.37 -35.09 -6.98
CA VAL A 300 2.43 -33.62 -7.02
C VAL A 300 3.73 -33.22 -7.70
N PHE A 301 3.65 -32.27 -8.64
CA PHE A 301 4.83 -31.77 -9.34
C PHE A 301 4.89 -30.24 -9.43
N GLY A 302 6.07 -29.71 -9.11
CA GLY A 302 6.49 -28.34 -9.35
C GLY A 302 5.64 -27.28 -8.65
N GLY A 303 5.36 -26.15 -9.33
CA GLY A 303 4.64 -25.01 -8.75
C GLY A 303 5.56 -23.93 -8.20
N PHE A 304 5.01 -23.03 -7.37
CA PHE A 304 5.75 -21.97 -6.69
C PHE A 304 5.45 -21.95 -5.19
N GLY A 305 6.50 -21.91 -4.36
CA GLY A 305 6.41 -22.03 -2.91
C GLY A 305 7.51 -22.93 -2.34
N GLY A 306 7.15 -23.85 -1.45
CA GLY A 306 8.07 -24.81 -0.82
C GLY A 306 8.95 -24.23 0.28
N MET A 307 9.74 -25.11 0.92
CA MET A 307 10.69 -24.80 1.99
C MET A 307 11.70 -23.69 1.64
N GLY A 308 12.00 -22.82 2.61
CA GLY A 308 12.89 -21.67 2.44
C GLY A 308 12.26 -20.56 1.61
N ARG A 309 13.06 -19.84 0.81
CA ARG A 309 12.51 -18.79 -0.08
C ARG A 309 11.57 -19.41 -1.12
N HIS A 310 10.40 -18.81 -1.29
CA HIS A 310 9.45 -19.24 -2.31
C HIS A 310 10.03 -19.02 -3.71
N GLY A 311 10.47 -20.12 -4.31
CA GLY A 311 10.89 -20.20 -5.70
C GLY A 311 9.92 -21.07 -6.50
N ARG A 312 10.18 -21.22 -7.79
CA ARG A 312 9.58 -22.31 -8.56
C ARG A 312 10.24 -23.62 -8.17
N ARG A 313 9.49 -24.72 -8.25
CA ARG A 313 9.95 -26.06 -7.91
C ARG A 313 9.89 -27.00 -9.10
N ASN A 314 10.71 -28.04 -9.04
CA ASN A 314 10.62 -29.28 -9.81
C ASN A 314 10.55 -30.50 -8.87
N ASP A 315 10.25 -30.29 -7.59
CA ASP A 315 10.02 -31.36 -6.63
C ASP A 315 8.94 -32.31 -7.16
N CYS A 316 9.24 -33.61 -7.13
CA CYS A 316 8.30 -34.68 -7.42
C CYS A 316 7.94 -35.31 -6.08
N LEU A 317 6.67 -35.23 -5.69
CA LEU A 317 6.20 -35.73 -4.39
C LEU A 317 5.09 -36.75 -4.59
N LEU A 318 5.09 -37.82 -3.80
CA LEU A 318 3.97 -38.74 -3.66
C LEU A 318 3.34 -38.55 -2.28
N LEU A 319 2.06 -38.16 -2.25
CA LEU A 319 1.25 -38.07 -1.06
C LEU A 319 0.28 -39.25 -1.00
N ASP A 320 0.36 -40.08 0.04
CA ASP A 320 -0.72 -41.00 0.39
C ASP A 320 -1.76 -40.25 1.26
N PRO A 321 -3.00 -40.04 0.77
CA PRO A 321 -4.02 -39.32 1.51
C PRO A 321 -4.63 -40.13 2.67
N PHE A 322 -4.38 -41.43 2.77
CA PHE A 322 -4.88 -42.26 3.88
C PHE A 322 -3.93 -42.24 5.08
N SER A 323 -2.63 -42.48 4.86
CA SER A 323 -1.62 -42.44 5.93
C SER A 323 -1.02 -41.07 6.20
N GLY A 324 -1.21 -40.09 5.30
CA GLY A 324 -0.51 -38.81 5.35
C GLY A 324 0.97 -38.88 4.93
N SER A 325 1.44 -40.05 4.47
CA SER A 325 2.84 -40.24 4.08
C SER A 325 3.17 -39.41 2.84
N LEU A 326 4.12 -38.49 2.98
CA LEU A 326 4.69 -37.69 1.91
C LEU A 326 6.12 -38.14 1.65
N LYS A 327 6.43 -38.46 0.39
CA LYS A 327 7.76 -38.90 -0.06
C LYS A 327 8.21 -38.11 -1.27
N GLY A 328 9.47 -37.68 -1.28
CA GLY A 328 10.11 -37.11 -2.47
C GLY A 328 10.67 -38.19 -3.39
N PHE A 329 10.79 -37.88 -4.68
CA PHE A 329 11.60 -38.64 -5.63
C PHE A 329 12.75 -37.77 -6.12
N ASP A 330 13.98 -38.15 -5.79
CA ASP A 330 15.16 -37.65 -6.48
C ASP A 330 15.32 -38.43 -7.79
N VAL A 331 15.00 -37.76 -8.90
CA VAL A 331 15.07 -38.33 -10.25
C VAL A 331 16.01 -37.47 -11.09
N GLU A 332 17.15 -38.04 -11.50
CA GLU A 332 18.10 -37.34 -12.36
C GLU A 332 17.49 -37.00 -13.73
N GLY A 333 17.88 -35.85 -14.29
CA GLY A 333 17.49 -35.45 -15.65
C GLY A 333 16.04 -34.97 -15.83
N GLY A 334 15.32 -34.65 -14.76
CA GLY A 334 13.92 -34.20 -14.83
C GLY A 334 13.69 -32.76 -15.35
N PRO A 335 12.42 -32.37 -15.55
CA PRO A 335 12.02 -31.04 -16.00
C PRO A 335 12.51 -29.90 -15.09
N SER A 336 12.84 -28.77 -15.69
CA SER A 336 13.23 -27.53 -15.00
C SER A 336 12.13 -26.99 -14.06
N PRO A 337 12.48 -26.26 -12.97
CA PRO A 337 11.52 -25.71 -12.01
C PRO A 337 10.48 -24.82 -12.66
N ARG A 338 9.18 -25.16 -12.53
CA ARG A 338 8.10 -24.53 -13.32
C ARG A 338 6.77 -24.46 -12.57
N LEU A 339 6.01 -23.39 -12.79
CA LEU A 339 4.62 -23.27 -12.34
C LEU A 339 3.63 -23.06 -13.49
N SER A 340 2.34 -23.28 -13.19
CA SER A 340 1.21 -23.08 -14.12
C SER A 340 1.35 -23.86 -15.44
N HIS A 341 2.04 -24.99 -15.38
CA HIS A 341 1.94 -26.11 -16.32
C HIS A 341 0.64 -26.88 -16.03
N THR A 342 0.29 -27.82 -16.90
CA THR A 342 -0.70 -28.86 -16.57
C THR A 342 -0.03 -30.21 -16.41
N ALA A 343 -0.67 -31.11 -15.66
CA ALA A 343 -0.35 -32.53 -15.71
C ALA A 343 -1.60 -33.36 -15.98
N SER A 344 -1.43 -34.52 -16.61
CA SER A 344 -2.47 -35.50 -16.82
C SER A 344 -1.87 -36.91 -16.78
N LEU A 345 -2.54 -37.82 -16.06
CA LEU A 345 -2.12 -39.21 -15.99
C LEU A 345 -2.77 -40.02 -17.12
N VAL A 346 -1.98 -40.78 -17.86
CA VAL A 346 -2.46 -41.76 -18.86
C VAL A 346 -1.71 -43.08 -18.62
N GLY A 347 -2.43 -44.10 -18.15
CA GLY A 347 -1.81 -45.30 -17.58
C GLY A 347 -1.03 -44.95 -16.32
N ASP A 348 0.21 -45.43 -16.20
CA ASP A 348 1.14 -45.10 -15.10
C ASP A 348 2.10 -43.94 -15.45
N ASN A 349 1.83 -43.22 -16.55
CA ASN A 349 2.67 -42.13 -17.06
C ASN A 349 2.00 -40.77 -16.81
N MET A 350 2.66 -39.90 -16.04
CA MET A 350 2.21 -38.53 -15.81
C MET A 350 2.86 -37.59 -16.83
N PHE A 351 2.05 -37.01 -17.70
CA PHE A 351 2.47 -36.06 -18.72
C PHE A 351 2.39 -34.63 -18.16
N VAL A 352 3.51 -33.93 -18.09
CA VAL A 352 3.62 -32.51 -17.72
C VAL A 352 3.80 -31.68 -18.98
N ILE A 353 2.95 -30.68 -19.18
CA ILE A 353 2.86 -29.92 -20.44
C ILE A 353 3.06 -28.42 -20.16
N GLY A 354 4.06 -27.83 -20.82
CA GLY A 354 4.34 -26.40 -20.85
C GLY A 354 4.61 -25.77 -19.47
N GLY A 355 4.04 -24.59 -19.22
CA GLY A 355 4.23 -23.82 -17.99
C GLY A 355 5.25 -22.68 -18.14
N ARG A 356 5.80 -22.21 -17.02
CA ARG A 356 6.71 -21.06 -16.98
C ARG A 356 7.84 -21.28 -15.97
N ALA A 357 9.10 -21.26 -16.44
CA ALA A 357 10.31 -21.48 -15.64
C ALA A 357 10.88 -20.19 -15.02
N ASP A 358 10.72 -19.04 -15.67
CA ASP A 358 11.12 -17.74 -15.12
C ASP A 358 10.19 -16.62 -15.69
N PRO A 359 10.39 -15.31 -15.45
CA PRO A 359 9.52 -14.28 -16.03
C PRO A 359 9.50 -14.21 -17.55
N GLU A 360 10.54 -14.70 -18.23
CA GLU A 360 10.73 -14.61 -19.68
C GLU A 360 10.54 -15.98 -20.36
N ASN A 361 11.01 -17.05 -19.72
CA ASN A 361 10.96 -18.41 -20.24
C ASN A 361 9.60 -19.09 -20.01
N ILE A 362 8.79 -19.10 -21.08
CA ILE A 362 7.53 -19.84 -21.19
C ILE A 362 7.75 -21.09 -22.02
N LEU A 363 7.26 -22.22 -21.51
CA LEU A 363 7.57 -23.55 -22.03
C LEU A 363 6.44 -24.12 -22.90
N SER A 364 6.81 -24.89 -23.92
CA SER A 364 5.94 -25.78 -24.72
C SER A 364 6.20 -27.26 -24.46
N GLU A 365 7.31 -27.58 -23.78
CA GLU A 365 7.83 -28.93 -23.57
C GLU A 365 6.80 -29.93 -23.02
N VAL A 366 6.93 -31.19 -23.45
CA VAL A 366 6.22 -32.34 -22.88
C VAL A 366 7.23 -33.22 -22.16
N TRP A 367 7.01 -33.41 -20.87
CA TRP A 367 7.79 -34.31 -20.02
C TRP A 367 6.90 -35.43 -19.48
N VAL A 368 7.43 -36.64 -19.41
CA VAL A 368 6.70 -37.81 -18.90
C VAL A 368 7.45 -38.40 -17.71
N LEU A 369 6.78 -38.48 -16.56
CA LEU A 369 7.23 -39.26 -15.41
C LEU A 369 6.56 -40.63 -15.48
N ASN A 370 7.37 -41.69 -15.55
CA ASN A 370 6.88 -43.04 -15.30
C ASN A 370 6.83 -43.29 -13.79
N ALA A 371 5.63 -43.39 -13.22
CA ALA A 371 5.43 -43.47 -11.77
C ALA A 371 5.85 -44.82 -11.15
N ALA A 372 6.01 -45.87 -11.96
CA ALA A 372 6.46 -47.18 -11.51
C ALA A 372 7.99 -47.31 -11.48
N ARG A 373 8.69 -46.59 -12.36
CA ARG A 373 10.16 -46.61 -12.49
C ARG A 373 10.84 -45.40 -11.85
N ASN A 374 10.09 -44.35 -11.50
CA ASN A 374 10.61 -43.06 -11.07
C ASN A 374 11.59 -42.45 -12.08
N GLU A 375 11.25 -42.51 -13.37
CA GLU A 375 12.08 -42.00 -14.46
C GLU A 375 11.37 -40.87 -15.20
N TRP A 376 12.06 -39.74 -15.39
CA TRP A 376 11.62 -38.67 -16.28
C TRP A 376 12.13 -38.90 -17.69
N LYS A 377 11.30 -38.59 -18.68
CA LYS A 377 11.67 -38.57 -20.09
C LYS A 377 11.13 -37.31 -20.77
N PHE A 378 12.02 -36.57 -21.43
CA PHE A 378 11.62 -35.54 -22.39
C PHE A 378 11.06 -36.19 -23.66
N ILE A 379 9.91 -35.71 -24.14
CA ILE A 379 9.25 -36.24 -25.33
C ILE A 379 9.24 -35.20 -26.45
N GLU A 380 10.05 -35.45 -27.47
CA GLU A 380 9.94 -34.76 -28.75
C GLU A 380 8.63 -35.19 -29.44
N CYS A 381 7.66 -34.28 -29.44
CA CYS A 381 6.36 -34.51 -30.08
C CYS A 381 6.36 -33.97 -31.51
N SER A 382 5.64 -34.63 -32.42
CA SER A 382 5.50 -34.20 -33.82
C SER A 382 4.07 -33.73 -34.14
N GLY A 383 3.82 -33.25 -35.37
CA GLY A 383 2.51 -32.73 -35.80
C GLY A 383 2.34 -31.22 -35.55
N ASN A 384 1.15 -30.77 -35.14
CA ASN A 384 0.87 -29.37 -34.83
C ASN A 384 1.43 -29.01 -33.43
N ILE A 385 2.75 -28.84 -33.33
CA ILE A 385 3.48 -28.64 -32.07
C ILE A 385 2.80 -27.59 -31.18
N PHE A 386 2.48 -27.98 -29.94
CA PHE A 386 1.82 -27.11 -28.96
C PHE A 386 2.61 -25.83 -28.67
N PRO A 387 2.05 -24.62 -28.94
CA PRO A 387 2.73 -23.36 -28.69
C PRO A 387 2.99 -23.10 -27.21
N SER A 388 4.14 -22.52 -26.89
CA SER A 388 4.57 -22.26 -25.50
C SER A 388 3.56 -21.40 -24.75
N ARG A 389 3.13 -21.86 -23.57
CA ARG A 389 2.12 -21.18 -22.75
C ARG A 389 2.04 -21.73 -21.33
N HIS A 390 1.52 -20.92 -20.42
CA HIS A 390 1.15 -21.30 -19.06
C HIS A 390 -0.32 -20.98 -18.78
N ARG A 391 -0.87 -21.49 -17.66
CA ARG A 391 -2.27 -21.25 -17.25
C ARG A 391 -3.34 -21.72 -18.26
N HIS A 392 -2.97 -22.65 -19.14
CA HIS A 392 -3.92 -23.45 -19.92
C HIS A 392 -4.58 -24.50 -19.01
N ALA A 393 -5.69 -25.09 -19.44
CA ALA A 393 -6.25 -26.28 -18.79
C ALA A 393 -6.08 -27.51 -19.68
N ALA A 394 -5.94 -28.68 -19.06
CA ALA A 394 -5.81 -29.96 -19.74
C ALA A 394 -6.67 -31.04 -19.07
N ALA A 395 -7.13 -32.01 -19.87
CA ALA A 395 -7.85 -33.18 -19.37
C ALA A 395 -7.61 -34.37 -20.31
N ALA A 396 -7.47 -35.57 -19.73
CA ALA A 396 -7.28 -36.82 -20.47
C ALA A 396 -8.60 -37.55 -20.70
N VAL A 397 -8.79 -38.10 -21.90
CA VAL A 397 -9.83 -39.11 -22.20
C VAL A 397 -9.17 -40.25 -22.98
N GLY A 398 -9.09 -41.43 -22.37
CA GLY A 398 -8.33 -42.55 -22.93
C GLY A 398 -6.87 -42.16 -23.17
N PRO A 399 -6.28 -42.48 -24.34
CA PRO A 399 -4.90 -42.15 -24.68
C PRO A 399 -4.71 -40.72 -25.22
N LYS A 400 -5.65 -39.80 -24.97
CA LYS A 400 -5.63 -38.45 -25.54
C LYS A 400 -5.71 -37.38 -24.46
N ILE A 401 -4.78 -36.44 -24.49
CA ILE A 401 -4.73 -35.28 -23.59
C ILE A 401 -5.13 -34.04 -24.38
N TYR A 402 -6.27 -33.45 -24.01
CA TYR A 402 -6.82 -32.26 -24.65
C TYR A 402 -6.39 -31.03 -23.85
N VAL A 403 -5.93 -29.97 -24.54
CA VAL A 403 -5.38 -28.76 -23.92
C VAL A 403 -6.00 -27.51 -24.55
N PHE A 404 -6.62 -26.66 -23.73
CA PHE A 404 -7.32 -25.44 -24.18
C PHE A 404 -6.70 -24.16 -23.62
N GLY A 405 -6.68 -23.12 -24.48
CA GLY A 405 -6.38 -21.74 -24.12
C GLY A 405 -5.02 -21.54 -23.46
N GLY A 406 -4.95 -20.65 -22.47
CA GLY A 406 -3.72 -20.28 -21.76
C GLY A 406 -3.12 -18.93 -22.20
N LEU A 407 -1.95 -18.62 -21.65
CA LEU A 407 -1.28 -17.32 -21.76
C LEU A 407 0.18 -17.48 -22.21
N ASN A 408 0.59 -16.67 -23.19
CA ASN A 408 1.98 -16.44 -23.57
C ASN A 408 2.26 -14.93 -23.51
N ASN A 409 3.02 -14.48 -22.52
CA ASN A 409 3.22 -13.07 -22.19
C ASN A 409 1.87 -12.35 -22.02
N ASP A 410 1.50 -11.46 -22.93
CA ASP A 410 0.21 -10.75 -22.93
C ASP A 410 -0.81 -11.38 -23.91
N LEU A 411 -0.42 -12.36 -24.72
CA LEU A 411 -1.28 -13.05 -25.67
C LEU A 411 -2.08 -14.17 -24.98
N ILE A 412 -3.40 -13.99 -24.95
CA ILE A 412 -4.37 -14.99 -24.45
C ILE A 412 -4.87 -15.83 -25.62
N SER A 413 -4.85 -17.15 -25.49
CA SER A 413 -5.21 -18.08 -26.56
C SER A 413 -6.62 -18.68 -26.40
N SER A 414 -7.24 -19.02 -27.53
CA SER A 414 -8.43 -19.86 -27.68
C SER A 414 -8.15 -21.18 -28.43
N SER A 415 -6.89 -21.44 -28.80
CA SER A 415 -6.53 -22.65 -29.57
C SER A 415 -6.80 -23.91 -28.76
N PHE A 416 -7.27 -24.96 -29.43
CA PHE A 416 -7.56 -26.24 -28.80
C PHE A 416 -6.71 -27.34 -29.42
N HIS A 417 -5.86 -27.99 -28.63
CA HIS A 417 -4.93 -29.01 -29.09
C HIS A 417 -5.23 -30.35 -28.43
N VAL A 418 -4.90 -31.45 -29.10
CA VAL A 418 -4.87 -32.78 -28.51
C VAL A 418 -3.51 -33.44 -28.76
N LEU A 419 -2.93 -34.01 -27.71
CA LEU A 419 -1.80 -34.92 -27.77
C LEU A 419 -2.32 -36.35 -27.74
N ASP A 420 -1.99 -37.14 -28.74
CA ASP A 420 -2.16 -38.58 -28.71
C ASP A 420 -0.91 -39.22 -28.08
N THR A 421 -1.09 -39.90 -26.94
CA THR A 421 0.01 -40.42 -26.13
C THR A 421 0.55 -41.77 -26.62
N VAL A 422 -0.03 -42.36 -27.66
CA VAL A 422 0.47 -43.61 -28.28
C VAL A 422 1.56 -43.29 -29.30
N ASN A 423 1.33 -42.29 -30.16
CA ASN A 423 2.26 -41.90 -31.22
C ASN A 423 3.02 -40.58 -30.94
N MET A 424 2.73 -39.92 -29.81
CA MET A 424 3.31 -38.62 -29.41
C MET A 424 3.12 -37.53 -30.45
N GLN A 425 1.94 -37.48 -31.07
CA GLN A 425 1.57 -36.47 -32.05
C GLN A 425 0.58 -35.46 -31.49
N TRP A 426 0.89 -34.18 -31.69
CA TRP A 426 -0.04 -33.07 -31.50
C TRP A 426 -0.89 -32.85 -32.75
N LYS A 427 -2.18 -32.57 -32.51
CA LYS A 427 -3.11 -32.07 -33.52
C LYS A 427 -3.84 -30.87 -32.97
N GLU A 428 -3.91 -29.79 -33.75
CA GLU A 428 -4.83 -28.69 -33.47
C GLU A 428 -6.24 -29.09 -33.94
N LEU A 429 -7.23 -28.93 -33.07
CA LEU A 429 -8.60 -29.35 -33.33
C LEU A 429 -9.40 -28.24 -33.99
N THR A 430 -9.80 -28.46 -35.25
CA THR A 430 -10.91 -27.75 -35.85
C THR A 430 -12.20 -28.18 -35.15
N VAL A 431 -12.87 -27.23 -34.51
CA VAL A 431 -14.09 -27.46 -33.72
C VAL A 431 -15.26 -26.68 -34.27
N THR A 432 -16.47 -27.13 -33.96
CA THR A 432 -17.73 -26.46 -34.34
C THR A 432 -18.63 -26.22 -33.12
N GLY A 433 -19.73 -25.48 -33.29
CA GLY A 433 -20.65 -25.13 -32.20
C GLY A 433 -20.25 -23.86 -31.45
N GLU A 434 -20.67 -23.75 -30.19
CA GLU A 434 -20.51 -22.56 -29.35
C GLU A 434 -19.09 -22.49 -28.75
N GLN A 435 -18.11 -22.10 -29.56
CA GLN A 435 -16.71 -22.09 -29.14
C GLN A 435 -16.45 -21.08 -27.99
N PRO A 436 -15.76 -21.49 -26.91
CA PRO A 436 -15.37 -20.58 -25.85
C PRO A 436 -14.37 -19.52 -26.32
N CYS A 437 -14.52 -18.28 -25.84
CA CYS A 437 -13.56 -17.21 -26.09
C CYS A 437 -12.16 -17.50 -25.50
N ALA A 438 -11.15 -16.79 -26.01
CA ALA A 438 -9.76 -16.86 -25.52
C ALA A 438 -9.68 -16.58 -24.02
N ARG A 439 -9.02 -17.47 -23.27
CA ARG A 439 -9.01 -17.44 -21.81
C ARG A 439 -7.82 -18.19 -21.21
N HIS A 440 -7.40 -17.74 -20.03
CA HIS A 440 -6.43 -18.45 -19.20
C HIS A 440 -6.95 -18.62 -17.76
N SER A 441 -6.27 -19.46 -16.96
CA SER A 441 -6.63 -19.73 -15.56
C SER A 441 -8.08 -20.21 -15.38
N HIS A 442 -8.62 -20.90 -16.38
CA HIS A 442 -9.84 -21.70 -16.30
C HIS A 442 -9.48 -23.12 -15.88
N SER A 443 -10.48 -23.96 -15.65
CA SER A 443 -10.30 -25.38 -15.33
C SER A 443 -11.10 -26.25 -16.28
N MET A 444 -10.60 -27.46 -16.54
CA MET A 444 -11.23 -28.44 -17.44
C MET A 444 -11.10 -29.84 -16.83
N VAL A 445 -12.15 -30.65 -16.92
CA VAL A 445 -12.18 -32.05 -16.46
C VAL A 445 -12.90 -32.94 -17.47
N ALA A 446 -12.59 -34.23 -17.46
CA ALA A 446 -13.28 -35.23 -18.26
C ALA A 446 -14.42 -35.89 -17.46
N CYS A 447 -15.55 -36.17 -18.12
CA CYS A 447 -16.61 -37.03 -17.61
C CYS A 447 -17.23 -37.82 -18.77
N GLY A 448 -16.99 -39.13 -18.81
CA GLY A 448 -17.33 -39.97 -19.97
C GLY A 448 -16.58 -39.51 -21.23
N SER A 449 -17.28 -39.46 -22.37
CA SER A 449 -16.75 -38.93 -23.65
C SER A 449 -16.87 -37.40 -23.79
N ARG A 450 -17.09 -36.67 -22.69
CA ARG A 450 -17.18 -35.21 -22.68
C ARG A 450 -16.11 -34.57 -21.82
N LEU A 451 -15.61 -33.44 -22.29
CA LEU A 451 -14.81 -32.51 -21.49
C LEU A 451 -15.73 -31.38 -21.02
N PHE A 452 -15.58 -30.95 -19.78
CA PHE A 452 -16.29 -29.81 -19.22
C PHE A 452 -15.29 -28.75 -18.80
N MET A 453 -15.53 -27.50 -19.18
CA MET A 453 -14.68 -26.36 -18.88
C MET A 453 -15.48 -25.25 -18.22
N PHE A 454 -14.95 -24.65 -17.16
CA PHE A 454 -15.60 -23.55 -16.46
C PHE A 454 -14.69 -22.31 -16.30
N GLY A 455 -15.29 -21.14 -16.49
CA GLY A 455 -14.74 -19.84 -16.10
C GLY A 455 -13.40 -19.47 -16.74
N GLY A 456 -12.54 -18.79 -15.97
CA GLY A 456 -11.27 -18.23 -16.43
C GLY A 456 -11.22 -16.70 -16.47
N TYR A 457 -10.22 -16.16 -17.14
CA TYR A 457 -10.03 -14.72 -17.37
C TYR A 457 -9.71 -14.47 -18.86
N ASN A 458 -10.39 -13.51 -19.49
CA ASN A 458 -10.27 -13.18 -20.93
C ASN A 458 -9.31 -12.01 -21.24
N GLY A 459 -8.66 -11.43 -20.23
CA GLY A 459 -7.86 -10.20 -20.35
C GLY A 459 -8.55 -8.96 -19.76
N GLU A 460 -9.87 -9.01 -19.58
CA GLU A 460 -10.67 -7.90 -19.03
C GLU A 460 -11.36 -8.29 -17.73
N LYS A 461 -12.10 -9.41 -17.75
CA LYS A 461 -13.00 -9.85 -16.67
C LYS A 461 -12.89 -11.34 -16.37
N ALA A 462 -13.27 -11.70 -15.14
CA ALA A 462 -13.49 -13.08 -14.77
C ALA A 462 -14.72 -13.64 -15.51
N LEU A 463 -14.66 -14.92 -15.88
CA LEU A 463 -15.70 -15.63 -16.62
C LEU A 463 -16.40 -16.64 -15.69
N GLY A 464 -17.68 -16.90 -15.94
CA GLY A 464 -18.53 -17.83 -15.17
C GLY A 464 -19.44 -18.68 -16.06
N ASP A 465 -19.03 -18.85 -17.32
CA ASP A 465 -19.66 -19.72 -18.29
C ASP A 465 -19.14 -21.16 -18.14
N LEU A 466 -20.04 -22.12 -18.38
CA LEU A 466 -19.77 -23.55 -18.46
C LEU A 466 -19.90 -23.98 -19.92
N TYR A 467 -18.95 -24.76 -20.41
CA TYR A 467 -19.07 -25.44 -21.71
C TYR A 467 -18.84 -26.94 -21.54
N SER A 468 -19.45 -27.72 -22.42
CA SER A 468 -19.01 -29.08 -22.69
C SER A 468 -18.47 -29.20 -24.12
N PHE A 469 -17.51 -30.09 -24.31
CA PHE A 469 -17.01 -30.52 -25.61
C PHE A 469 -17.25 -32.02 -25.75
N ASN A 470 -17.92 -32.41 -26.83
CA ASN A 470 -18.09 -33.81 -27.18
C ASN A 470 -16.95 -34.24 -28.13
N ILE A 471 -16.12 -35.19 -27.68
CA ILE A 471 -14.92 -35.64 -28.41
C ILE A 471 -15.24 -36.45 -29.67
N GLU A 472 -16.43 -37.03 -29.77
CA GLU A 472 -16.88 -37.86 -30.91
C GLU A 472 -17.36 -36.96 -32.05
N THR A 473 -18.13 -35.92 -31.73
CA THR A 473 -18.68 -34.95 -32.71
C THR A 473 -17.79 -33.74 -32.97
N CYS A 474 -16.74 -33.53 -32.17
CA CYS A 474 -15.88 -32.36 -32.17
C CYS A 474 -16.63 -31.01 -32.02
N GLN A 475 -17.71 -31.01 -31.25
CA GLN A 475 -18.58 -29.84 -31.00
C GLN A 475 -18.44 -29.31 -29.58
N TRP A 476 -18.30 -27.98 -29.47
CA TRP A 476 -18.51 -27.24 -28.24
C TRP A 476 -20.00 -26.86 -28.09
N LYS A 477 -20.50 -26.98 -26.87
CA LYS A 477 -21.82 -26.53 -26.45
C LYS A 477 -21.68 -25.69 -25.18
N LYS A 478 -22.35 -24.55 -25.11
CA LYS A 478 -22.49 -23.79 -23.86
C LYS A 478 -23.57 -24.47 -23.02
N GLU A 479 -23.24 -24.83 -21.79
CA GLU A 479 -24.16 -25.58 -20.94
C GLU A 479 -25.01 -24.63 -20.09
N GLU A 480 -26.33 -24.71 -20.28
CA GLU A 480 -27.31 -24.08 -19.41
C GLU A 480 -27.79 -25.11 -18.38
N ALA A 481 -27.63 -24.77 -17.11
CA ALA A 481 -27.96 -25.62 -15.97
C ALA A 481 -28.85 -24.85 -15.00
N VAL A 482 -29.85 -25.55 -14.43
CA VAL A 482 -30.85 -24.98 -13.53
C VAL A 482 -30.22 -24.70 -12.15
N GLY A 483 -30.69 -23.64 -11.49
CA GLY A 483 -30.19 -23.23 -10.18
C GLY A 483 -29.06 -22.20 -10.25
N ARG A 484 -28.50 -21.85 -9.09
CA ARG A 484 -27.49 -20.79 -8.97
C ARG A 484 -26.16 -21.27 -9.56
N SER A 485 -25.77 -20.80 -10.75
CA SER A 485 -24.42 -21.05 -11.29
C SER A 485 -23.33 -20.48 -10.36
N PRO A 486 -22.14 -21.12 -10.23
CA PRO A 486 -21.00 -20.52 -9.54
C PRO A 486 -20.65 -19.13 -10.09
N HIS A 487 -20.35 -18.19 -9.20
CA HIS A 487 -19.88 -16.87 -9.59
C HIS A 487 -18.62 -16.93 -10.48
N ALA A 488 -18.57 -16.03 -11.46
CA ALA A 488 -17.46 -15.86 -12.39
C ALA A 488 -16.11 -15.75 -11.67
N ARG A 489 -15.16 -16.62 -12.04
CA ARG A 489 -13.88 -16.80 -11.34
C ARG A 489 -12.79 -17.44 -12.20
N PHE A 490 -11.55 -17.21 -11.81
CA PHE A 490 -10.35 -17.81 -12.39
C PHE A 490 -9.44 -18.37 -11.29
N SER A 491 -8.46 -19.21 -11.67
CA SER A 491 -7.53 -19.88 -10.74
C SER A 491 -8.23 -20.71 -9.66
N HIS A 492 -9.42 -21.24 -9.96
CA HIS A 492 -10.16 -22.21 -9.14
C HIS A 492 -9.71 -23.64 -9.50
N SER A 493 -10.15 -24.62 -8.72
CA SER A 493 -9.96 -26.05 -9.02
C SER A 493 -11.31 -26.68 -9.40
N MET A 494 -11.28 -27.65 -10.30
CA MET A 494 -12.45 -28.37 -10.80
C MET A 494 -12.18 -29.87 -10.71
N PHE A 495 -13.20 -30.66 -10.37
CA PHE A 495 -13.07 -32.11 -10.23
C PHE A 495 -14.33 -32.83 -10.72
N SER A 496 -14.19 -34.06 -11.17
CA SER A 496 -15.29 -34.98 -11.51
C SER A 496 -15.39 -36.09 -10.48
N TYR A 497 -16.59 -36.39 -9.99
CA TYR A 497 -16.86 -37.49 -9.07
C TYR A 497 -18.20 -38.14 -9.39
N LYS A 498 -18.18 -39.39 -9.88
CA LYS A 498 -19.36 -40.10 -10.40
C LYS A 498 -20.08 -39.20 -11.44
N ASN A 499 -21.34 -38.82 -11.19
CA ASN A 499 -22.14 -37.96 -12.05
C ASN A 499 -22.10 -36.47 -11.65
N TYR A 500 -21.11 -36.06 -10.86
CA TYR A 500 -20.98 -34.70 -10.34
C TYR A 500 -19.72 -34.00 -10.86
N ILE A 501 -19.83 -32.71 -11.12
CA ILE A 501 -18.71 -31.81 -11.39
C ILE A 501 -18.66 -30.74 -10.30
N GLY A 502 -17.57 -30.68 -9.56
CA GLY A 502 -17.36 -29.69 -8.50
C GLY A 502 -16.41 -28.58 -8.91
N ILE A 503 -16.65 -27.36 -8.40
CA ILE A 503 -15.81 -26.17 -8.54
C ILE A 503 -15.54 -25.58 -7.16
N VAL A 504 -14.26 -25.43 -6.80
CA VAL A 504 -13.80 -24.98 -5.47
C VAL A 504 -12.67 -23.94 -5.59
N GLY A 505 -12.65 -22.96 -4.68
CA GLY A 505 -11.62 -21.92 -4.63
C GLY A 505 -11.68 -20.89 -5.76
N GLY A 506 -10.54 -20.25 -6.03
CA GLY A 506 -10.37 -19.24 -7.08
C GLY A 506 -10.56 -17.77 -6.66
N CYS A 507 -10.51 -16.87 -7.64
CA CYS A 507 -10.62 -15.42 -7.51
C CYS A 507 -11.70 -14.89 -8.48
N PRO A 508 -12.59 -13.94 -8.12
CA PRO A 508 -12.60 -13.12 -6.90
C PRO A 508 -12.84 -13.88 -5.59
N VAL A 509 -12.10 -13.47 -4.57
CA VAL A 509 -12.26 -13.94 -3.19
C VAL A 509 -13.48 -13.24 -2.56
N ARG A 510 -14.35 -14.00 -1.89
CA ARG A 510 -15.55 -13.49 -1.20
C ARG A 510 -15.62 -14.00 0.24
N GLN A 511 -16.44 -13.35 1.08
CA GLN A 511 -16.49 -13.56 2.54
C GLN A 511 -16.95 -14.96 3.00
N HIS A 512 -17.38 -15.84 2.09
CA HIS A 512 -17.82 -17.20 2.39
C HIS A 512 -17.04 -18.18 1.50
N PHE A 513 -15.88 -18.63 1.98
CA PHE A 513 -15.14 -19.72 1.33
C PHE A 513 -15.76 -21.09 1.61
N ASP A 514 -16.58 -21.19 2.66
CA ASP A 514 -17.18 -22.41 3.20
C ASP A 514 -18.21 -23.08 2.27
N GLU A 515 -18.21 -22.79 0.96
CA GLU A 515 -19.04 -23.47 -0.03
C GLU A 515 -18.24 -23.83 -1.30
N PHE A 516 -18.55 -25.00 -1.87
CA PHE A 516 -18.19 -25.32 -3.25
C PHE A 516 -19.45 -25.62 -4.07
N SER A 517 -19.38 -25.34 -5.37
CA SER A 517 -20.51 -25.51 -6.28
C SER A 517 -20.40 -26.86 -6.97
N VAL A 518 -21.51 -27.60 -7.06
CA VAL A 518 -21.59 -28.95 -7.64
C VAL A 518 -22.70 -28.99 -8.67
N LEU A 519 -22.37 -29.37 -9.90
CA LEU A 519 -23.34 -29.68 -10.95
C LEU A 519 -23.67 -31.16 -10.91
N ASP A 520 -24.94 -31.52 -10.74
CA ASP A 520 -25.43 -32.87 -10.97
C ASP A 520 -25.72 -33.06 -12.46
N LEU A 521 -24.93 -33.87 -13.16
CA LEU A 521 -25.05 -34.09 -14.59
C LEU A 521 -26.31 -34.86 -15.00
N ARG A 522 -26.98 -35.56 -14.08
CA ARG A 522 -28.23 -36.28 -14.40
C ARG A 522 -29.41 -35.34 -14.54
N PHE A 523 -29.45 -34.32 -13.67
CA PHE A 523 -30.54 -33.35 -13.63
C PHE A 523 -30.16 -32.00 -14.27
N HIS A 524 -28.88 -31.79 -14.60
CA HIS A 524 -28.32 -30.49 -15.01
C HIS A 524 -28.65 -29.37 -14.01
N VAL A 525 -28.47 -29.65 -12.70
CA VAL A 525 -28.77 -28.72 -11.60
C VAL A 525 -27.51 -28.36 -10.82
N TRP A 526 -27.27 -27.06 -10.61
CA TRP A 526 -26.27 -26.55 -9.69
C TRP A 526 -26.76 -26.59 -8.24
N ARG A 527 -25.94 -27.16 -7.36
CA ARG A 527 -26.09 -27.19 -5.90
C ARG A 527 -24.88 -26.49 -5.26
N HIS A 528 -25.07 -25.88 -4.10
CA HIS A 528 -23.98 -25.30 -3.30
C HIS A 528 -23.90 -26.06 -1.99
N VAL A 529 -22.73 -26.60 -1.69
CA VAL A 529 -22.52 -27.54 -0.60
C VAL A 529 -21.61 -26.87 0.41
N LYS A 530 -22.09 -26.77 1.66
CA LYS A 530 -21.32 -26.13 2.73
C LYS A 530 -20.22 -27.07 3.22
N LEU A 531 -19.07 -26.51 3.55
CA LEU A 531 -17.93 -27.18 4.15
C LEU A 531 -17.85 -26.85 5.64
N ASP A 532 -17.73 -27.89 6.47
CA ASP A 532 -17.64 -27.74 7.91
C ASP A 532 -16.22 -27.33 8.31
N SER A 533 -16.02 -26.00 8.38
CA SER A 533 -14.78 -25.32 8.75
C SER A 533 -13.60 -25.50 7.79
N ILE A 534 -13.51 -24.62 6.78
CA ILE A 534 -12.31 -24.49 5.93
C ILE A 534 -11.16 -23.75 6.65
N GLY A 535 -11.48 -22.99 7.70
CA GLY A 535 -10.51 -22.09 8.36
C GLY A 535 -10.07 -20.95 7.43
N LYS A 536 -8.80 -20.55 7.54
CA LYS A 536 -8.26 -19.38 6.83
C LYS A 536 -7.75 -19.68 5.40
N ASN A 537 -8.07 -20.84 4.81
CA ASN A 537 -7.52 -21.28 3.52
C ASN A 537 -8.07 -20.49 2.32
N LEU A 538 -7.33 -20.45 1.20
CA LEU A 538 -7.68 -19.63 0.02
C LEU A 538 -7.93 -20.42 -1.27
N PHE A 539 -7.32 -21.61 -1.42
CA PHE A 539 -7.44 -22.50 -2.59
C PHE A 539 -7.35 -21.82 -3.97
N LEU A 540 -6.50 -20.79 -4.06
CA LEU A 540 -6.23 -20.09 -5.32
C LEU A 540 -5.07 -20.78 -6.03
N ARG A 541 -5.31 -21.39 -7.19
CA ARG A 541 -4.36 -22.28 -7.90
C ARG A 541 -3.89 -23.45 -7.01
N SER A 542 -4.83 -24.02 -6.24
CA SER A 542 -4.67 -25.33 -5.64
C SER A 542 -4.79 -26.43 -6.70
N THR A 543 -4.71 -27.68 -6.27
CA THR A 543 -5.17 -28.84 -7.04
C THR A 543 -6.21 -29.62 -6.23
N ALA A 544 -7.16 -30.25 -6.92
CA ALA A 544 -8.24 -31.02 -6.31
C ALA A 544 -8.31 -32.41 -6.96
N ASN A 545 -7.98 -33.46 -6.20
CA ASN A 545 -7.89 -34.83 -6.68
C ASN A 545 -8.84 -35.75 -5.91
N VAL A 546 -9.66 -36.54 -6.61
CA VAL A 546 -10.60 -37.46 -5.95
C VAL A 546 -9.94 -38.81 -5.73
N VAL A 547 -9.83 -39.23 -4.47
CA VAL A 547 -9.24 -40.52 -4.07
C VAL A 547 -10.26 -41.30 -3.24
N GLY A 548 -10.79 -42.37 -3.82
CA GLY A 548 -11.89 -43.12 -3.21
C GLY A 548 -13.14 -42.24 -3.07
N TYR A 549 -13.47 -41.88 -1.82
CA TYR A 549 -14.57 -40.98 -1.49
C TYR A 549 -14.11 -39.59 -1.03
N ASP A 550 -12.81 -39.36 -0.90
CA ASP A 550 -12.26 -38.08 -0.41
C ASP A 550 -11.81 -37.21 -1.58
N LEU A 551 -12.16 -35.92 -1.55
CA LEU A 551 -11.52 -34.89 -2.35
C LEU A 551 -10.29 -34.38 -1.61
N VAL A 552 -9.11 -34.70 -2.13
CA VAL A 552 -7.81 -34.26 -1.63
C VAL A 552 -7.47 -32.90 -2.24
N MET A 553 -7.46 -31.88 -1.39
CA MET A 553 -7.09 -30.50 -1.73
C MET A 553 -5.63 -30.27 -1.33
N ILE A 554 -4.80 -29.89 -2.30
CA ILE A 554 -3.36 -29.64 -2.06
C ILE A 554 -3.02 -28.21 -2.46
N GLY A 555 -2.40 -27.49 -1.52
CA GLY A 555 -1.84 -26.16 -1.72
C GLY A 555 -2.83 -25.11 -2.23
N GLY A 556 -2.33 -24.21 -3.07
CA GLY A 556 -2.99 -22.98 -3.48
C GLY A 556 -2.82 -21.86 -2.45
N GLY A 557 -2.97 -20.61 -2.89
CA GLY A 557 -2.73 -19.45 -2.04
C GLY A 557 -2.53 -18.16 -2.83
N ALA A 558 -2.15 -17.10 -2.13
CA ALA A 558 -1.91 -15.79 -2.73
C ALA A 558 -0.67 -15.12 -2.13
N SER A 559 0.05 -14.36 -2.96
CA SER A 559 1.00 -13.36 -2.50
C SER A 559 0.32 -12.00 -2.51
N CYS A 560 0.32 -11.31 -1.37
CA CYS A 560 -0.17 -9.94 -1.25
C CYS A 560 0.97 -9.04 -0.76
N TYR A 561 1.16 -7.91 -1.43
CA TYR A 561 2.21 -6.94 -1.10
C TYR A 561 2.15 -6.44 0.36
N ALA A 562 0.97 -6.46 0.99
CA ALA A 562 0.76 -5.98 2.36
C ALA A 562 0.82 -7.07 3.44
N PHE A 563 0.67 -8.36 3.08
CA PHE A 563 0.51 -9.47 4.04
C PHE A 563 1.45 -10.65 3.78
N GLY A 564 2.34 -10.52 2.80
CA GLY A 564 3.26 -11.58 2.39
C GLY A 564 2.57 -12.68 1.56
N THR A 565 3.22 -13.84 1.53
CA THR A 565 2.75 -15.03 0.83
C THR A 565 2.02 -15.94 1.81
N LYS A 566 0.81 -16.37 1.45
CA LYS A 566 -0.02 -17.28 2.24
C LYS A 566 -0.44 -18.47 1.39
N PHE A 567 -0.13 -19.67 1.88
CA PHE A 567 -0.56 -20.94 1.32
C PHE A 567 -1.78 -21.48 2.05
N SER A 568 -2.39 -22.51 1.46
CA SER A 568 -3.48 -23.28 2.03
C SER A 568 -2.92 -24.65 2.46
N GLU A 569 -3.35 -25.13 3.62
CA GLU A 569 -2.92 -26.43 4.15
C GLU A 569 -3.58 -27.59 3.38
N PRO A 570 -2.91 -28.76 3.26
CA PRO A 570 -3.51 -29.94 2.65
C PRO A 570 -4.67 -30.47 3.50
N MET A 571 -5.77 -30.83 2.85
CA MET A 571 -6.97 -31.33 3.52
C MET A 571 -7.76 -32.31 2.64
N LYS A 572 -8.63 -33.08 3.29
CA LYS A 572 -9.60 -33.99 2.66
C LYS A 572 -11.02 -33.52 2.94
N ILE A 573 -11.88 -33.62 1.94
CA ILE A 573 -13.31 -33.35 2.04
C ILE A 573 -14.04 -34.64 1.67
N ASN A 574 -14.86 -35.17 2.57
CA ASN A 574 -15.56 -36.42 2.29
C ASN A 574 -16.76 -36.18 1.34
N LEU A 575 -16.75 -36.81 0.17
CA LEU A 575 -17.80 -36.67 -0.85
C LEU A 575 -18.90 -37.74 -0.75
N LEU A 576 -18.87 -38.65 0.23
CA LEU A 576 -19.85 -39.73 0.34
C LEU A 576 -21.30 -39.20 0.51
N PRO A 577 -21.59 -38.14 1.29
CA PRO A 577 -22.96 -37.60 1.40
C PRO A 577 -23.53 -37.03 0.09
N LEU A 578 -22.69 -36.69 -0.90
CA LEU A 578 -23.19 -36.35 -2.25
C LEU A 578 -23.85 -37.53 -2.96
N THR A 579 -23.61 -38.76 -2.48
CA THR A 579 -24.16 -39.99 -3.07
C THR A 579 -25.45 -40.45 -2.40
N SER A 580 -25.67 -40.18 -1.11
CA SER A 580 -26.95 -40.41 -0.43
C SER A 580 -28.02 -39.36 -0.77
N LEU A 581 -27.61 -38.20 -1.30
CA LEU A 581 -28.48 -37.20 -1.96
C LEU A 581 -29.22 -37.73 -3.21
N VAL A 582 -29.01 -39.00 -3.58
CA VAL A 582 -29.68 -39.70 -4.69
C VAL A 582 -30.89 -40.50 -4.20
N ASP A 583 -30.84 -41.07 -3.00
CA ASP A 583 -31.85 -42.03 -2.52
C ASP A 583 -33.07 -41.36 -1.85
N ASN A 584 -32.95 -40.09 -1.46
CA ASN A 584 -34.00 -39.33 -0.78
C ASN A 584 -34.93 -38.52 -1.71
N LEU A 585 -34.86 -38.71 -3.03
CA LEU A 585 -35.70 -38.01 -4.01
C LEU A 585 -36.61 -39.00 -4.75
N LYS A 586 -37.77 -39.30 -4.15
CA LYS A 586 -38.91 -39.83 -4.92
C LYS A 586 -39.35 -38.78 -5.96
N PRO A 587 -39.82 -39.17 -7.16
CA PRO A 587 -40.42 -38.24 -8.10
C PRO A 587 -41.60 -37.52 -7.44
N VAL A 588 -41.67 -36.20 -7.56
CA VAL A 588 -42.85 -35.43 -7.16
C VAL A 588 -43.92 -35.63 -8.22
N GLU A 589 -44.90 -36.48 -7.93
CA GLU A 589 -46.11 -36.59 -8.74
C GLU A 589 -46.92 -35.29 -8.64
N ILE A 590 -46.97 -34.52 -9.72
CA ILE A 590 -48.00 -33.47 -9.89
C ILE A 590 -49.24 -34.17 -10.46
N GLY A 591 -50.14 -34.57 -9.56
CA GLY A 591 -51.29 -35.41 -9.89
C GLY A 591 -52.43 -34.66 -10.60
N GLY A 592 -52.92 -35.24 -11.70
CA GLY A 592 -54.15 -34.84 -12.41
C GLY A 592 -53.94 -34.68 -13.93
N ARG A 593 -54.38 -35.59 -14.81
CA ARG A 593 -55.25 -36.77 -14.65
C ARG A 593 -54.76 -37.95 -15.52
N HIS A 594 -55.09 -39.18 -15.10
CA HIS A 594 -55.09 -40.38 -15.95
C HIS A 594 -55.93 -40.14 -17.25
N ILE A 595 -55.73 -40.84 -18.38
CA ILE A 595 -55.84 -42.31 -18.55
C ILE A 595 -54.92 -42.83 -19.69
N SER A 596 -54.52 -44.09 -19.54
CA SER A 596 -53.68 -44.99 -20.37
C SER A 596 -53.63 -44.80 -21.89
N HIS A 597 -52.51 -45.16 -22.50
CA HIS A 597 -52.41 -46.44 -23.26
C HIS A 597 -50.96 -46.98 -23.33
N ARG A 598 -50.84 -48.28 -23.60
CA ARG A 598 -49.59 -49.08 -23.56
C ARG A 598 -49.20 -49.51 -25.00
N ASN A 599 -47.92 -49.77 -25.21
CA ASN A 599 -47.25 -50.19 -26.46
C ASN A 599 -48.04 -51.12 -27.39
N GLU A 600 -47.93 -50.86 -28.71
CA GLU A 600 -47.72 -51.81 -29.83
C GLU A 600 -47.23 -50.93 -31.01
N VAL A 601 -46.04 -51.12 -31.61
CA VAL A 601 -45.52 -52.21 -32.48
C VAL A 601 -46.05 -52.16 -33.92
N ALA A 602 -45.08 -52.06 -34.86
CA ALA A 602 -45.11 -52.41 -36.29
C ALA A 602 -45.76 -51.46 -37.34
N GLU A 603 -44.90 -51.11 -38.30
CA GLU A 603 -45.10 -51.19 -39.76
C GLU A 603 -46.16 -50.37 -40.53
N LYS A 604 -45.60 -49.60 -41.49
CA LYS A 604 -45.94 -49.54 -42.93
C LYS A 604 -46.91 -48.48 -43.49
N ASP A 605 -46.35 -47.83 -44.51
CA ASP A 605 -46.90 -47.60 -45.85
C ASP A 605 -48.07 -46.64 -46.05
N GLU A 606 -47.67 -45.44 -46.46
CA GLU A 606 -47.96 -44.85 -47.78
C GLU A 606 -49.35 -44.30 -48.16
N VAL A 607 -49.25 -43.13 -48.82
CA VAL A 607 -49.96 -42.70 -50.04
C VAL A 607 -51.29 -41.92 -49.90
N ALA A 608 -51.16 -40.64 -50.30
CA ALA A 608 -52.13 -39.83 -51.09
C ALA A 608 -53.45 -39.38 -50.42
N GLU A 609 -54.08 -38.25 -50.78
CA GLU A 609 -53.72 -37.18 -51.72
C GLU A 609 -54.61 -35.93 -51.48
N LYS A 610 -54.32 -34.85 -52.21
CA LYS A 610 -55.28 -33.81 -52.71
C LYS A 610 -55.85 -32.81 -51.68
N GLU A 611 -55.48 -31.52 -51.78
CA GLU A 611 -56.03 -30.46 -52.66
C GLU A 611 -57.21 -29.70 -51.99
N ARG A 612 -57.49 -28.39 -52.19
CA ARG A 612 -56.99 -27.33 -53.10
C ARG A 612 -57.43 -25.93 -52.57
N TYR A 613 -56.63 -24.87 -52.84
CA TYR A 613 -57.01 -23.45 -53.11
C TYR A 613 -57.75 -22.63 -52.02
N GLY A 614 -57.69 -21.29 -51.96
CA GLY A 614 -56.94 -20.26 -52.71
C GLY A 614 -56.94 -18.94 -51.90
N ASP A 615 -55.87 -18.15 -51.87
CA ASP A 615 -55.51 -17.05 -52.80
C ASP A 615 -56.44 -15.81 -52.75
N PHE A 616 -55.90 -14.63 -52.37
CA PHE A 616 -55.90 -13.38 -53.17
C PHE A 616 -55.12 -12.23 -52.47
N ARG A 617 -54.91 -11.10 -53.18
CA ARG A 617 -53.80 -10.12 -53.02
C ARG A 617 -54.26 -8.68 -52.64
N ASP A 618 -53.44 -7.96 -51.85
CA ASP A 618 -52.76 -6.62 -52.07
C ASP A 618 -53.48 -5.43 -52.80
N PRO A 619 -53.01 -4.14 -52.85
CA PRO A 619 -52.25 -3.23 -51.92
C PRO A 619 -52.86 -1.78 -51.80
N HIS A 620 -52.07 -0.78 -51.29
CA HIS A 620 -52.12 0.71 -51.51
C HIS A 620 -52.96 1.63 -50.56
N THR A 621 -52.70 2.94 -50.29
CA THR A 621 -51.55 3.91 -50.42
C THR A 621 -51.84 5.31 -49.74
N GLU A 622 -50.81 6.03 -49.24
CA GLU A 622 -50.63 7.52 -49.03
C GLU A 622 -51.24 8.46 -47.91
N ARG A 623 -50.35 9.37 -47.43
CA ARG A 623 -50.42 10.85 -47.11
C ARG A 623 -50.99 11.50 -45.80
N LEU A 624 -50.36 12.64 -45.47
CA LEU A 624 -50.54 13.68 -44.42
C LEU A 624 -51.76 14.62 -44.67
N PRO A 625 -52.21 15.58 -43.80
CA PRO A 625 -51.41 16.59 -43.06
C PRO A 625 -51.98 17.14 -41.68
N THR A 626 -51.67 18.41 -41.36
CA THR A 626 -51.64 19.13 -40.06
C THR A 626 -52.81 20.10 -39.72
N LEU A 627 -52.77 20.67 -38.48
CA LEU A 627 -53.01 22.09 -38.05
C LEU A 627 -54.29 22.55 -37.25
N THR A 628 -54.03 23.43 -36.24
CA THR A 628 -54.93 24.35 -35.46
C THR A 628 -56.02 23.75 -34.54
N GLY A 629 -56.54 24.37 -33.46
CA GLY A 629 -56.36 25.66 -32.73
C GLY A 629 -57.59 25.88 -31.78
N THR A 630 -57.73 26.84 -30.84
CA THR A 630 -56.90 27.88 -30.16
C THR A 630 -57.77 28.57 -29.05
N LYS A 631 -57.17 29.44 -28.17
CA LYS A 631 -57.78 30.43 -27.22
C LYS A 631 -58.10 30.03 -25.76
N ASP A 632 -58.06 30.93 -24.77
CA ASP A 632 -57.17 32.08 -24.45
C ASP A 632 -57.57 32.74 -23.10
N LEU A 633 -56.60 33.27 -22.34
CA LEU A 633 -56.70 34.28 -21.24
C LEU A 633 -55.42 34.19 -20.36
N GLY A 634 -54.56 35.20 -20.20
CA GLY A 634 -54.42 36.46 -20.94
C GLY A 634 -53.48 37.44 -20.22
N MET A 635 -52.55 38.06 -20.98
CA MET A 635 -51.81 39.32 -20.70
C MET A 635 -50.86 39.36 -19.47
N ASP A 636 -49.71 40.04 -19.45
CA ASP A 636 -48.81 40.69 -20.44
C ASP A 636 -47.52 41.12 -19.66
N PHE A 637 -46.41 41.68 -20.18
CA PHE A 637 -46.11 42.34 -21.46
C PHE A 637 -44.62 42.13 -21.86
N GLU A 638 -44.37 42.27 -23.16
CA GLU A 638 -43.11 42.44 -23.94
C GLU A 638 -42.05 43.45 -23.40
N SER A 639 -40.81 43.62 -23.94
CA SER A 639 -40.04 42.95 -25.02
C SER A 639 -38.51 43.26 -25.01
N LYS A 640 -37.76 42.38 -25.68
CA LYS A 640 -36.51 42.53 -26.48
C LYS A 640 -35.58 43.78 -26.41
N LEU A 641 -34.29 43.41 -26.27
CA LEU A 641 -33.08 43.81 -27.03
C LEU A 641 -32.06 44.85 -26.49
N SER A 642 -30.79 44.45 -26.69
CA SER A 642 -29.53 45.23 -26.80
C SER A 642 -28.78 45.69 -25.53
N ILE A 643 -27.60 45.05 -25.35
CA ILE A 643 -26.26 45.58 -25.03
C ILE A 643 -26.16 46.91 -24.25
N VAL A 644 -25.52 46.89 -23.06
CA VAL A 644 -24.34 47.73 -22.67
C VAL A 644 -23.99 47.51 -21.17
N ASN A 645 -22.70 47.58 -20.84
CA ASN A 645 -22.17 47.51 -19.47
C ASN A 645 -22.66 48.64 -18.54
N TYR A 646 -23.28 48.30 -17.42
CA TYR A 646 -23.19 49.03 -16.14
C TYR A 646 -23.11 47.98 -15.02
N ARG A 647 -21.93 47.72 -14.44
CA ARG A 647 -21.43 48.41 -13.22
C ARG A 647 -22.52 48.60 -12.15
N ASP A 648 -22.78 47.53 -11.41
CA ASP A 648 -23.47 47.61 -10.13
C ASP A 648 -22.70 48.47 -9.13
N GLN A 649 -23.44 49.30 -8.40
CA GLN A 649 -22.91 50.24 -7.43
C GLN A 649 -22.62 49.53 -6.10
N GLN A 650 -21.35 49.22 -5.83
CA GLN A 650 -20.92 48.97 -4.45
C GLN A 650 -20.89 50.28 -3.67
N LEU A 651 -21.48 50.29 -2.46
CA LEU A 651 -21.14 51.30 -1.47
C LEU A 651 -19.62 51.25 -1.23
N VAL A 652 -18.93 52.35 -1.51
CA VAL A 652 -17.49 52.45 -1.26
C VAL A 652 -17.28 52.54 0.25
N SER A 653 -16.87 51.44 0.87
CA SER A 653 -16.34 51.47 2.23
C SER A 653 -15.01 52.23 2.21
N SER A 654 -14.99 53.47 2.70
CA SER A 654 -13.77 54.27 2.78
C SER A 654 -12.70 53.54 3.59
N TYR A 655 -11.62 53.13 2.92
CA TYR A 655 -10.45 52.56 3.58
C TYR A 655 -9.62 53.68 4.23
N TRP A 656 -8.93 53.37 5.33
CA TRP A 656 -8.18 54.35 6.11
C TRP A 656 -6.72 53.95 6.31
N VAL A 657 -5.86 54.96 6.42
CA VAL A 657 -4.45 54.87 6.82
C VAL A 657 -4.17 55.82 7.98
N LEU A 658 -3.24 55.44 8.86
CA LEU A 658 -2.63 56.34 9.83
C LEU A 658 -1.29 56.84 9.26
N GLN A 659 -1.19 58.13 8.99
CA GLN A 659 0.04 58.80 8.59
C GLN A 659 0.87 59.18 9.83
N LEU A 660 2.16 58.85 9.80
CA LEU A 660 3.14 59.17 10.84
C LEU A 660 4.42 59.69 10.20
N GLU A 661 5.13 60.61 10.87
CA GLU A 661 6.51 60.95 10.49
C GLU A 661 7.42 59.71 10.51
N ARG A 662 8.36 59.63 9.55
CA ARG A 662 9.31 58.51 9.42
C ARG A 662 10.06 58.19 10.72
N LYS A 663 10.41 59.22 11.51
CA LYS A 663 11.12 59.07 12.79
C LYS A 663 10.32 58.27 13.85
N TYR A 664 8.99 58.36 13.82
CA TYR A 664 8.09 57.64 14.74
C TYR A 664 7.46 56.38 14.12
N ALA A 665 7.59 56.18 12.81
CA ALA A 665 6.94 55.12 12.06
C ALA A 665 7.20 53.69 12.60
N LYS A 666 8.37 53.41 13.19
CA LYS A 666 8.66 52.11 13.82
C LYS A 666 7.82 51.91 15.09
N THR A 667 7.85 52.86 16.00
CA THR A 667 7.14 52.82 17.28
C THR A 667 5.62 52.80 17.07
N GLY A 668 5.09 53.68 16.21
CA GLY A 668 3.67 53.72 15.89
C GLY A 668 3.17 52.43 15.23
N LYS A 669 3.96 51.82 14.34
CA LYS A 669 3.65 50.50 13.76
C LYS A 669 3.57 49.39 14.79
N ASP A 670 4.45 49.41 15.79
CA ASP A 670 4.46 48.38 16.82
C ASP A 670 3.33 48.58 17.84
N ILE A 671 2.90 49.84 18.10
CA ILE A 671 1.64 50.16 18.81
C ILE A 671 0.43 49.63 18.01
N LEU A 672 0.31 50.00 16.72
CA LEU A 672 -0.78 49.53 15.85
C LEU A 672 -0.89 48.00 15.76
N LYS A 673 0.25 47.28 15.82
CA LYS A 673 0.24 45.82 15.92
C LYS A 673 -0.17 45.31 17.30
N LYS A 674 0.32 45.90 18.40
CA LYS A 674 0.05 45.45 19.78
C LYS A 674 -1.45 45.41 20.05
N PHE A 675 -2.18 46.42 19.58
CA PHE A 675 -3.63 46.54 19.77
C PHE A 675 -4.48 45.99 18.60
N GLY A 676 -3.85 45.36 17.60
CA GLY A 676 -4.58 44.74 16.48
C GLY A 676 -5.28 45.74 15.55
N TRP A 677 -4.77 46.97 15.48
CA TRP A 677 -5.30 48.10 14.70
C TRP A 677 -4.79 48.17 13.25
N LEU A 678 -3.67 47.51 12.96
CA LEU A 678 -3.09 47.46 11.62
C LEU A 678 -3.86 46.49 10.70
N ASP A 679 -4.14 46.92 9.47
CA ASP A 679 -4.62 46.06 8.39
C ASP A 679 -3.43 45.40 7.67
N PHE A 680 -3.39 44.07 7.67
CA PHE A 680 -2.31 43.27 7.08
C PHE A 680 -2.53 42.90 5.61
N ALA A 681 -3.72 43.14 5.05
CA ALA A 681 -4.06 42.84 3.66
C ALA A 681 -3.49 43.87 2.68
N ARG A 682 -3.43 45.14 3.10
CA ARG A 682 -2.87 46.27 2.33
C ARG A 682 -1.38 46.50 2.61
N LYS A 683 -0.68 47.18 1.69
CA LYS A 683 0.74 47.54 1.84
C LYS A 683 0.90 48.85 2.64
N VAL A 684 1.94 48.91 3.46
CA VAL A 684 2.47 50.16 4.02
C VAL A 684 3.27 50.86 2.93
N TYR A 685 3.03 52.15 2.72
CA TYR A 685 3.72 52.99 1.74
C TYR A 685 4.19 54.30 2.36
N SER A 686 4.92 55.11 1.59
CA SER A 686 5.41 56.43 2.02
C SER A 686 4.83 57.55 1.16
N ARG A 687 4.59 58.71 1.77
CA ARG A 687 4.11 59.94 1.11
C ARG A 687 5.16 61.05 1.28
N GLU A 688 5.12 62.06 0.40
CA GLU A 688 5.96 63.27 0.46
C GLU A 688 7.46 62.96 0.61
N ASP A 689 8.07 62.42 -0.46
CA ASP A 689 9.49 62.02 -0.56
C ASP A 689 10.00 61.16 0.60
N GLY A 690 9.09 60.48 1.28
CA GLY A 690 9.40 59.56 2.37
C GLY A 690 9.40 60.18 3.75
N ILE A 691 9.11 61.48 3.90
CA ILE A 691 8.99 62.16 5.20
C ILE A 691 7.90 61.49 6.04
N HIS A 692 6.81 61.07 5.40
CA HIS A 692 5.67 60.42 6.03
C HIS A 692 5.51 58.96 5.61
N ILE A 693 5.10 58.11 6.56
CA ILE A 693 4.79 56.68 6.35
C ILE A 693 3.31 56.45 6.67
N CYS A 694 2.58 55.86 5.72
CA CYS A 694 1.15 55.59 5.81
C CYS A 694 0.93 54.11 6.16
N PHE A 695 0.28 53.87 7.29
CA PHE A 695 -0.04 52.53 7.79
C PHE A 695 -1.52 52.21 7.58
N PRO A 696 -1.87 51.20 6.76
CA PRO A 696 -3.26 50.74 6.63
C PRO A 696 -3.82 50.34 7.99
N VAL A 697 -4.95 50.91 8.37
CA VAL A 697 -5.65 50.64 9.64
C VAL A 697 -7.03 50.07 9.39
N ASN A 698 -7.51 49.27 10.34
CA ASN A 698 -8.82 48.62 10.28
C ASN A 698 -9.90 49.40 11.04
N GLU A 699 -11.16 48.99 10.87
CA GLU A 699 -12.33 49.66 11.46
C GLU A 699 -12.23 49.81 12.99
N LYS A 700 -11.62 48.85 13.70
CA LYS A 700 -11.41 48.92 15.16
C LYS A 700 -10.47 50.04 15.61
N PHE A 701 -9.61 50.53 14.71
CA PHE A 701 -8.83 51.73 14.95
C PHE A 701 -9.65 52.98 14.61
N CYS A 702 -10.35 52.96 13.48
CA CYS A 702 -11.18 54.08 13.02
C CYS A 702 -12.31 54.44 14.00
N SER A 703 -12.85 53.46 14.73
CA SER A 703 -13.88 53.66 15.75
C SER A 703 -13.35 54.20 17.09
N VAL A 704 -12.02 54.29 17.28
CA VAL A 704 -11.39 54.68 18.57
C VAL A 704 -10.39 55.84 18.43
N PHE A 705 -10.09 56.27 17.20
CA PHE A 705 -9.29 57.44 16.89
C PHE A 705 -10.18 58.47 16.15
N PRO A 706 -10.86 59.37 16.90
CA PRO A 706 -11.84 60.32 16.32
C PRO A 706 -11.17 61.37 15.42
N GLU A 707 -11.98 61.96 14.54
CA GLU A 707 -11.56 63.08 13.68
C GLU A 707 -11.76 64.41 14.39
N GLU A 708 -10.65 65.09 14.68
CA GLU A 708 -10.67 66.51 15.05
C GLU A 708 -10.52 67.35 13.77
N GLN A 709 -11.63 67.98 13.35
CA GLN A 709 -11.61 68.97 12.28
C GLN A 709 -10.88 70.25 12.73
N ARG A 710 -10.23 70.95 11.79
CA ARG A 710 -9.33 72.08 12.06
C ARG A 710 -10.05 73.37 12.46
N SER A 711 -9.28 74.25 13.11
CA SER A 711 -9.50 75.71 13.33
C SER A 711 -10.49 76.08 14.45
N LEU A 712 -10.34 77.16 15.22
CA LEU A 712 -9.47 78.37 15.11
C LEU A 712 -9.07 78.91 16.52
N GLN A 713 -8.45 80.09 16.57
CA GLN A 713 -7.92 80.77 17.76
C GLN A 713 -8.99 81.39 18.71
N ASP A 714 -8.51 81.85 19.87
CA ASP A 714 -9.08 82.84 20.82
C ASP A 714 -10.02 82.38 21.95
N ALA A 715 -9.47 82.34 23.19
CA ALA A 715 -10.04 82.71 24.51
C ALA A 715 -9.14 82.11 25.64
N VAL A 716 -8.10 82.80 26.12
CA VAL A 716 -8.09 83.75 27.26
C VAL A 716 -7.97 83.06 28.64
N GLU A 717 -6.82 83.29 29.30
CA GLU A 717 -6.53 83.42 30.76
C GLU A 717 -6.96 82.28 31.74
N GLU A 718 -6.27 81.93 32.83
CA GLU A 718 -5.10 82.52 33.52
C GLU A 718 -4.39 81.49 34.45
N GLN A 719 -3.28 81.91 35.10
CA GLN A 719 -2.67 81.38 36.34
C GLN A 719 -1.79 80.10 36.35
N ASN A 720 -0.48 80.36 36.20
CA ASN A 720 0.61 80.11 37.19
C ASN A 720 0.77 78.74 37.89
N GLY A 721 1.95 78.10 37.74
CA GLY A 721 2.28 76.86 38.47
C GLY A 721 3.70 76.26 38.41
N HIS A 722 4.77 77.05 38.23
CA HIS A 722 6.18 76.84 38.68
C HIS A 722 6.92 75.45 38.61
N LEU A 723 8.16 75.47 38.07
CA LEU A 723 9.28 74.49 38.21
C LEU A 723 9.12 73.06 37.60
N SER A 724 10.17 72.33 37.15
CA SER A 724 11.47 72.69 36.56
C SER A 724 12.21 71.44 36.03
N LYS A 725 12.87 71.55 34.87
CA LYS A 725 14.06 70.84 34.36
C LYS A 725 14.27 69.30 34.58
N SER A 726 14.45 68.65 33.42
CA SER A 726 15.45 67.62 33.07
C SER A 726 15.48 66.24 33.75
N VAL A 727 15.28 65.20 32.94
CA VAL A 727 16.08 63.96 32.95
C VAL A 727 16.42 63.61 31.49
N GLU A 728 17.70 63.34 31.20
CA GLU A 728 18.16 62.80 29.92
C GLU A 728 18.13 61.25 29.92
N GLN A 729 18.16 60.65 28.73
CA GLN A 729 18.55 59.25 28.47
C GLN A 729 18.02 58.14 29.41
N GLU A 730 16.87 57.55 29.04
CA GLU A 730 16.61 56.09 28.97
C GLU A 730 15.12 55.90 28.64
N GLY A 731 14.71 54.75 28.06
CA GLY A 731 13.31 54.65 27.60
C GLY A 731 12.88 53.38 26.87
N SER A 732 13.09 52.23 27.48
CA SER A 732 12.26 51.05 27.17
C SER A 732 10.77 51.42 27.34
N VAL A 733 9.94 51.21 26.31
CA VAL A 733 8.48 51.28 26.47
C VAL A 733 8.05 50.17 27.42
N SER A 734 7.70 50.53 28.66
CA SER A 734 7.21 49.61 29.69
C SER A 734 6.01 48.79 29.19
N ASN A 735 5.83 47.58 29.74
CA ASN A 735 4.78 46.65 29.28
C ASN A 735 3.35 47.22 29.47
N ASP A 736 3.15 48.09 30.47
CA ASP A 736 1.85 48.64 30.89
C ASP A 736 1.46 49.96 30.18
N VAL A 737 1.58 49.96 28.84
CA VAL A 737 0.86 50.96 28.03
C VAL A 737 -0.59 50.51 27.91
N THR A 738 -1.49 51.17 28.65
CA THR A 738 -2.94 51.00 28.54
C THR A 738 -3.47 51.58 27.23
N PHE A 739 -4.67 51.14 26.83
CA PHE A 739 -5.35 51.51 25.58
C PHE A 739 -5.38 53.03 25.33
N LEU A 740 -5.79 53.82 26.32
CA LEU A 740 -5.86 55.28 26.23
C LEU A 740 -4.47 55.93 26.08
N LYS A 741 -3.47 55.39 26.79
CA LYS A 741 -2.08 55.88 26.75
C LYS A 741 -1.43 55.62 25.39
N ALA A 742 -1.80 54.52 24.72
CA ALA A 742 -1.36 54.23 23.35
C ALA A 742 -1.93 55.23 22.32
N LEU A 743 -3.20 55.65 22.47
CA LEU A 743 -3.83 56.64 21.60
C LEU A 743 -3.18 58.03 21.78
N ASN A 744 -2.90 58.43 23.03
CA ASN A 744 -2.23 59.69 23.32
C ASN A 744 -0.81 59.73 22.74
N ILE A 745 -0.02 58.66 22.89
CA ILE A 745 1.32 58.55 22.28
C ILE A 745 1.25 58.68 20.73
N LEU A 746 0.23 58.12 20.10
CA LEU A 746 0.04 58.30 18.65
C LEU A 746 -0.32 59.76 18.30
N LYS A 747 -1.20 60.41 19.06
CA LYS A 747 -1.49 61.85 18.89
C LYS A 747 -0.24 62.73 19.07
N GLU A 748 0.57 62.47 20.10
CA GLU A 748 1.84 63.17 20.36
C GLU A 748 2.86 63.00 19.22
N PHE A 749 2.84 61.85 18.52
CA PHE A 749 3.66 61.62 17.32
C PHE A 749 3.09 62.23 16.04
N GLY A 750 2.06 63.10 16.13
CA GLY A 750 1.42 63.76 15.00
C GLY A 750 0.59 62.83 14.13
N ALA A 751 0.12 61.69 14.66
CA ALA A 751 -0.54 60.68 13.87
C ALA A 751 -1.87 61.19 13.28
N THR A 752 -1.95 61.25 11.95
CA THR A 752 -3.12 61.78 11.23
C THR A 752 -3.85 60.65 10.51
N LYS A 753 -5.14 60.47 10.80
CA LYS A 753 -6.00 59.49 10.11
C LYS A 753 -6.43 60.08 8.76
N LEU A 754 -6.14 59.39 7.66
CA LEU A 754 -6.46 59.83 6.29
C LEU A 754 -7.17 58.70 5.53
N VAL A 755 -7.93 59.06 4.49
CA VAL A 755 -8.49 58.10 3.54
C VAL A 755 -7.36 57.46 2.74
N ASP A 756 -7.42 56.15 2.54
CA ASP A 756 -6.43 55.37 1.81
C ASP A 756 -6.70 55.42 0.30
N GLU A 757 -6.12 56.43 -0.36
CA GLU A 757 -6.17 56.62 -1.80
C GLU A 757 -5.36 55.57 -2.58
N VAL A 758 -4.52 54.76 -1.91
CA VAL A 758 -3.57 53.83 -2.54
C VAL A 758 -3.81 52.39 -2.03
N VAL A 759 -4.95 51.82 -2.42
CA VAL A 759 -5.39 50.47 -2.02
C VAL A 759 -4.57 49.37 -2.74
N GLU A 760 -3.30 49.25 -2.40
CA GLU A 760 -2.44 48.16 -2.88
C GLU A 760 -2.55 46.91 -1.99
N ALA A 761 -3.33 45.93 -2.47
CA ALA A 761 -3.42 44.61 -1.84
C ALA A 761 -2.13 43.77 -2.03
N ARG A 762 -1.76 42.98 -1.01
CA ARG A 762 -0.70 41.98 -1.12
C ARG A 762 -1.17 40.76 -1.93
N LYS A 763 -0.69 40.62 -3.16
CA LYS A 763 -0.86 39.37 -3.94
C LYS A 763 -0.20 38.20 -3.19
N ALA A 764 -0.96 37.16 -2.87
CA ALA A 764 -0.44 35.94 -2.28
C ALA A 764 0.40 35.15 -3.30
N ALA A 765 1.47 34.49 -2.85
CA ALA A 765 2.25 33.60 -3.70
C ALA A 765 1.40 32.37 -4.08
N LYS A 766 1.16 32.16 -5.37
CA LYS A 766 0.49 30.95 -5.89
C LYS A 766 1.40 29.73 -5.67
N SER A 767 0.82 28.57 -5.33
CA SER A 767 1.60 27.33 -5.22
C SER A 767 1.96 26.78 -6.61
N PRO A 768 3.05 26.00 -6.77
CA PRO A 768 3.41 25.42 -8.07
C PRO A 768 2.28 24.56 -8.67
N LEU A 769 1.54 23.82 -7.84
CA LEU A 769 0.35 23.07 -8.28
C LEU A 769 -0.76 24.00 -8.80
N TYR A 770 -1.02 25.13 -8.15
CA TYR A 770 -2.01 26.10 -8.61
C TYR A 770 -1.58 26.73 -9.95
N ILE A 771 -0.31 27.11 -10.08
CA ILE A 771 0.25 27.66 -11.33
C ILE A 771 0.14 26.63 -12.46
N MET A 772 0.47 25.37 -12.18
CA MET A 772 0.33 24.27 -13.14
C MET A 772 -1.13 24.03 -13.54
N SER A 773 -2.05 24.02 -12.58
CA SER A 773 -3.48 23.81 -12.86
C SER A 773 -4.08 24.94 -13.70
N GLU A 774 -3.71 26.19 -13.41
CA GLU A 774 -4.15 27.38 -14.16
C GLU A 774 -3.58 27.39 -15.58
N ALA A 775 -2.30 27.03 -15.75
CA ALA A 775 -1.65 26.97 -17.05
C ALA A 775 -2.12 25.80 -17.92
N VAL A 776 -2.37 24.62 -17.33
CA VAL A 776 -2.91 23.46 -18.05
C VAL A 776 -4.39 23.64 -18.36
N ALA A 777 -5.19 24.29 -17.50
CA ALA A 777 -6.58 24.60 -17.81
C ALA A 777 -6.70 25.49 -19.07
N SER A 778 -5.91 26.56 -19.14
CA SER A 778 -5.82 27.41 -20.35
C SER A 778 -5.41 26.62 -21.59
N LEU A 779 -4.47 25.67 -21.46
CA LEU A 779 -4.03 24.84 -22.59
C LEU A 779 -5.10 23.84 -23.05
N LEU A 780 -5.94 23.34 -22.14
CA LEU A 780 -7.07 22.46 -22.49
C LEU A 780 -8.18 23.25 -23.20
N GLU A 781 -8.47 24.47 -22.74
CA GLU A 781 -9.42 25.39 -23.37
C GLU A 781 -8.97 25.79 -24.78
N ASP A 782 -7.69 26.15 -24.97
CA ASP A 782 -7.09 26.50 -26.27
C ASP A 782 -7.08 25.33 -27.29
N LYS A 783 -7.28 24.08 -26.83
CA LYS A 783 -7.21 22.84 -27.63
C LYS A 783 -8.52 22.07 -27.72
N ASP A 784 -9.61 22.64 -27.20
CA ASP A 784 -10.94 22.01 -27.15
C ASP A 784 -10.93 20.61 -26.48
N LEU A 785 -10.15 20.46 -25.40
CA LEU A 785 -10.01 19.21 -24.65
C LEU A 785 -10.81 19.22 -23.34
N PRO A 786 -11.29 18.05 -22.87
CA PRO A 786 -12.14 17.97 -21.68
C PRO A 786 -11.44 18.47 -20.40
N THR A 787 -12.04 19.43 -19.71
CA THR A 787 -11.53 19.98 -18.44
C THR A 787 -11.42 18.96 -17.31
N GLY A 788 -12.15 17.83 -17.39
CA GLY A 788 -12.01 16.69 -16.48
C GLY A 788 -10.60 16.06 -16.47
N LEU A 789 -9.80 16.28 -17.51
CA LEU A 789 -8.39 15.87 -17.55
C LEU A 789 -7.56 16.50 -16.40
N LEU A 790 -7.97 17.66 -15.86
CA LEU A 790 -7.30 18.31 -14.74
C LEU A 790 -7.24 17.45 -13.45
N GLU A 791 -8.08 16.42 -13.33
CA GLU A 791 -8.05 15.47 -12.22
C GLU A 791 -6.82 14.53 -12.25
N GLU A 792 -6.17 14.34 -13.42
CA GLU A 792 -4.94 13.54 -13.54
C GLU A 792 -3.66 14.31 -13.16
N LEU A 793 -3.76 15.60 -12.82
CA LEU A 793 -2.60 16.43 -12.50
C LEU A 793 -1.86 15.93 -11.23
N PRO A 794 -0.52 15.79 -11.27
CA PRO A 794 0.24 15.34 -10.11
C PRO A 794 0.17 16.34 -8.94
N SER A 795 -0.33 15.89 -7.80
CA SER A 795 -0.28 16.63 -6.53
C SER A 795 1.06 16.53 -5.81
N ARG A 796 1.96 15.64 -6.25
CA ARG A 796 3.31 15.41 -5.72
C ARG A 796 4.26 15.01 -6.85
N TRP A 797 5.54 15.35 -6.69
CA TRP A 797 6.64 15.01 -7.60
C TRP A 797 7.95 14.95 -6.80
N GLU A 798 8.94 14.22 -7.33
CA GLU A 798 10.27 14.11 -6.74
C GLU A 798 11.25 15.09 -7.42
N ARG A 799 12.39 15.34 -6.78
CA ARG A 799 13.49 16.12 -7.35
C ARG A 799 14.79 15.33 -7.26
N LEU A 800 15.43 15.13 -8.40
CA LEU A 800 16.68 14.38 -8.54
C LEU A 800 17.71 15.29 -9.19
N GLY A 801 18.55 15.92 -8.36
CA GLY A 801 19.42 17.01 -8.80
C GLY A 801 18.61 18.19 -9.35
N ASP A 802 18.82 18.50 -10.62
CA ASP A 802 18.12 19.53 -11.39
C ASP A 802 16.86 19.02 -12.14
N ILE A 803 16.65 17.70 -12.23
CA ILE A 803 15.44 17.11 -12.83
C ILE A 803 14.29 17.08 -11.80
N ILE A 804 13.08 17.43 -12.24
CA ILE A 804 11.83 17.09 -11.53
C ILE A 804 11.25 15.80 -12.13
N VAL A 805 10.90 14.84 -11.27
CA VAL A 805 10.36 13.54 -11.66
C VAL A 805 8.89 13.44 -11.25
N LEU A 806 8.01 13.31 -12.25
CA LEU A 806 6.58 13.10 -12.08
C LEU A 806 6.27 11.62 -11.77
N PRO A 807 5.23 11.32 -10.99
CA PRO A 807 4.79 9.95 -10.74
C PRO A 807 4.44 9.17 -12.03
N VAL A 808 4.68 7.85 -12.02
CA VAL A 808 4.26 6.92 -13.09
C VAL A 808 2.74 6.89 -13.33
N SER A 809 1.97 7.48 -12.42
CA SER A 809 0.50 7.53 -12.49
C SER A 809 -0.04 8.78 -13.19
N SER A 810 0.81 9.75 -13.53
CA SER A 810 0.41 11.03 -14.11
C SER A 810 0.29 10.97 -15.63
N PHE A 811 -0.73 11.67 -16.16
CA PHE A 811 -1.01 11.80 -17.60
C PHE A 811 -1.15 10.43 -18.27
N LYS A 812 -2.23 9.71 -17.92
CA LYS A 812 -2.53 8.36 -18.44
C LYS A 812 -3.53 8.36 -19.58
N ASN A 813 -4.40 9.37 -19.64
CA ASN A 813 -5.36 9.48 -20.72
C ASN A 813 -4.63 9.72 -22.07
N PRO A 814 -4.86 8.90 -23.12
CA PRO A 814 -4.23 9.10 -24.44
C PRO A 814 -4.49 10.47 -25.07
N LEU A 815 -5.51 11.21 -24.62
CA LEU A 815 -5.75 12.59 -25.06
C LEU A 815 -4.57 13.52 -24.74
N TRP A 816 -3.77 13.25 -23.72
CA TRP A 816 -2.58 14.05 -23.39
C TRP A 816 -1.51 14.00 -24.48
N ASP A 817 -1.38 12.87 -25.18
CA ASP A 817 -0.40 12.66 -26.25
C ASP A 817 -0.65 13.63 -27.43
N SER A 818 -1.89 14.09 -27.61
CA SER A 818 -2.25 15.08 -28.64
C SER A 818 -1.68 16.49 -28.40
N ILE A 819 -1.30 16.82 -27.14
CA ILE A 819 -0.81 18.14 -26.74
C ILE A 819 0.58 18.11 -26.08
N GLU A 820 1.29 16.96 -26.13
CA GLU A 820 2.56 16.71 -25.44
C GLU A 820 3.59 17.84 -25.61
N LYS A 821 3.70 18.39 -26.83
CA LYS A 821 4.73 19.38 -27.23
C LYS A 821 4.58 20.72 -26.52
N GLU A 822 3.36 21.05 -26.11
CA GLU A 822 3.02 22.30 -25.42
C GLU A 822 2.77 22.06 -23.92
N LEU A 823 2.27 20.88 -23.57
CA LEU A 823 2.02 20.42 -22.20
C LEU A 823 3.31 20.35 -21.36
N TRP A 824 4.34 19.65 -21.84
CA TRP A 824 5.54 19.41 -21.02
C TRP A 824 6.34 20.69 -20.72
N PRO A 825 6.59 21.61 -21.67
CA PRO A 825 7.20 22.91 -21.36
C PRO A 825 6.35 23.75 -20.39
N THR A 826 5.02 23.68 -20.49
CA THR A 826 4.09 24.38 -19.60
C THR A 826 4.16 23.86 -18.17
N ILE A 827 4.24 22.54 -17.98
CA ILE A 827 4.47 21.92 -16.67
C ILE A 827 5.86 22.28 -16.13
N ALA A 828 6.91 22.17 -16.94
CA ALA A 828 8.28 22.50 -16.52
C ALA A 828 8.40 23.95 -16.02
N LYS A 829 7.80 24.90 -16.77
CA LYS A 829 7.71 26.32 -16.40
C LYS A 829 6.93 26.52 -15.08
N SER A 830 5.78 25.86 -14.94
CA SER A 830 4.93 25.94 -13.74
C SER A 830 5.60 25.37 -12.48
N LEU A 831 6.43 24.33 -12.63
CA LEU A 831 7.22 23.73 -11.56
C LEU A 831 8.60 24.39 -11.37
N ASN A 832 8.90 25.44 -12.14
CA ASN A 832 10.17 26.18 -12.14
C ASN A 832 11.41 25.26 -12.32
N THR A 833 11.34 24.38 -13.32
CA THR A 833 12.44 23.51 -13.74
C THR A 833 12.76 23.70 -15.23
N ARG A 834 13.99 23.34 -15.62
CA ARG A 834 14.42 23.23 -17.02
C ARG A 834 14.40 21.80 -17.53
N ARG A 835 14.41 20.81 -16.63
CA ARG A 835 14.38 19.38 -16.95
C ARG A 835 13.24 18.71 -16.21
N LEU A 836 12.43 17.96 -16.96
CA LEU A 836 11.25 17.28 -16.49
C LEU A 836 11.30 15.83 -16.96
N ALA A 837 10.93 14.90 -16.10
CA ALA A 837 10.89 13.49 -16.40
C ALA A 837 9.65 12.82 -15.77
N ARG A 838 9.27 11.65 -16.26
CA ARG A 838 8.24 10.79 -15.66
C ARG A 838 8.86 9.48 -15.22
N GLN A 839 8.50 9.05 -14.01
CA GLN A 839 8.97 7.79 -13.43
C GLN A 839 8.48 6.60 -14.27
N GLY A 840 9.41 5.82 -14.82
CA GLY A 840 9.09 4.50 -15.39
C GLY A 840 9.14 3.40 -14.34
N ARG A 841 8.51 2.26 -14.65
CA ARG A 841 8.73 1.02 -13.87
C ARG A 841 10.17 0.55 -14.09
N VAL A 842 10.92 0.34 -13.00
CA VAL A 842 12.24 -0.29 -13.04
C VAL A 842 12.15 -1.60 -13.83
N ALA A 843 13.09 -1.82 -14.75
CA ALA A 843 13.14 -3.02 -15.56
C ALA A 843 13.29 -4.26 -14.67
N GLN A 844 12.63 -5.37 -15.02
CA GLN A 844 12.80 -6.66 -14.34
C GLN A 844 14.07 -7.41 -14.81
N THR A 845 15.03 -6.69 -15.38
CA THR A 845 16.38 -7.16 -15.69
C THR A 845 17.16 -7.39 -14.40
N GLY A 846 18.18 -8.26 -14.44
CA GLY A 846 19.05 -8.50 -13.28
C GLY A 846 19.77 -7.24 -12.78
N THR A 847 20.02 -6.29 -13.68
CA THR A 847 20.68 -4.99 -13.50
C THR A 847 19.79 -3.88 -12.91
N ARG A 848 18.47 -4.10 -12.83
CA ARG A 848 17.47 -3.12 -12.29
C ARG A 848 17.53 -1.75 -12.95
N ASP A 849 17.54 -1.76 -14.27
CA ASP A 849 17.70 -0.53 -15.04
C ASP A 849 16.52 0.42 -14.81
N SER A 850 16.84 1.70 -14.71
CA SER A 850 15.83 2.75 -14.72
C SER A 850 15.10 2.74 -16.06
N ARG A 851 13.83 3.16 -16.03
CA ARG A 851 13.05 3.49 -17.23
C ARG A 851 12.49 4.92 -17.13
N LEU A 852 13.21 5.80 -16.42
CA LEU A 852 12.86 7.20 -16.30
C LEU A 852 12.81 7.84 -17.69
N GLU A 853 11.67 8.41 -18.03
CA GLU A 853 11.38 9.03 -19.33
C GLU A 853 11.65 10.51 -19.22
N ILE A 854 12.54 11.06 -20.06
CA ILE A 854 12.77 12.52 -20.11
C ILE A 854 11.68 13.16 -20.98
N LEU A 855 10.96 14.12 -20.42
CA LEU A 855 9.85 14.85 -21.06
C LEU A 855 10.29 16.25 -21.53
N VAL A 856 11.23 16.88 -20.83
CA VAL A 856 11.81 18.19 -21.19
C VAL A 856 13.29 18.22 -20.84
N GLY A 857 14.09 18.77 -21.76
CA GLY A 857 15.53 18.99 -21.62
C GLY A 857 16.37 17.75 -21.95
N ASP A 858 17.69 17.90 -21.94
CA ASP A 858 18.60 16.90 -22.48
C ASP A 858 19.22 15.99 -21.42
N GLY A 859 19.39 14.70 -21.78
CA GLY A 859 20.14 13.69 -21.04
C GLY A 859 19.53 13.27 -19.70
N GLY A 860 20.01 12.14 -19.17
CA GLY A 860 19.63 11.65 -17.84
C GLY A 860 20.62 11.95 -16.71
N TRP A 861 21.81 12.47 -17.02
CA TRP A 861 22.85 12.74 -16.01
C TRP A 861 22.42 13.80 -15.00
N VAL A 862 22.61 13.48 -13.71
CA VAL A 862 22.29 14.33 -12.57
C VAL A 862 23.35 14.19 -11.49
N ASP A 863 23.61 15.28 -10.77
CA ASP A 863 24.44 15.28 -9.56
C ASP A 863 23.56 15.34 -8.31
N HIS A 864 23.78 14.40 -7.41
CA HIS A 864 23.16 14.34 -6.09
C HIS A 864 24.22 14.46 -5.00
N ARG A 865 23.91 15.13 -3.88
CA ARG A 865 24.85 15.32 -2.76
C ARG A 865 24.25 14.84 -1.45
N GLU A 866 24.96 13.96 -0.75
CA GLU A 866 24.50 13.30 0.47
C GLU A 866 25.70 13.03 1.39
N ASN A 867 25.61 13.41 2.67
CA ASN A 867 26.67 13.18 3.68
C ASN A 867 28.08 13.66 3.26
N GLY A 868 28.19 14.71 2.44
CA GLY A 868 29.45 15.22 1.91
C GLY A 868 29.98 14.50 0.66
N ILE A 869 29.28 13.45 0.19
CA ILE A 869 29.62 12.68 -1.01
C ILE A 869 28.79 13.18 -2.20
N ILE A 870 29.42 13.25 -3.37
CA ILE A 870 28.78 13.55 -4.66
C ILE A 870 28.49 12.22 -5.39
N TYR A 871 27.24 12.03 -5.80
CA TYR A 871 26.78 10.92 -6.63
C TYR A 871 26.27 11.48 -7.95
N SER A 872 27.11 11.41 -8.99
CA SER A 872 26.76 11.66 -10.38
C SER A 872 26.35 10.35 -11.05
N PHE A 873 25.22 10.33 -11.75
CA PHE A 873 24.74 9.14 -12.47
C PHE A 873 23.72 9.51 -13.55
N ASP A 874 23.54 8.64 -14.53
CA ASP A 874 22.46 8.75 -15.52
C ASP A 874 21.16 8.19 -14.94
N ALA A 875 20.23 9.07 -14.54
CA ALA A 875 18.95 8.69 -13.95
C ALA A 875 18.00 7.96 -14.92
N THR A 876 18.26 8.00 -16.23
CA THR A 876 17.51 7.22 -17.25
C THR A 876 17.95 5.77 -17.31
N LYS A 877 19.12 5.44 -16.74
CA LYS A 877 19.72 4.09 -16.81
C LYS A 877 19.94 3.48 -15.44
N CYS A 878 20.40 4.25 -14.46
CA CYS A 878 20.70 3.80 -13.11
C CYS A 878 19.55 4.13 -12.13
N MET A 879 19.17 3.17 -11.30
CA MET A 879 18.22 3.38 -10.21
C MET A 879 18.89 4.12 -9.04
N PHE A 880 18.23 5.17 -8.52
CA PHE A 880 18.64 5.88 -7.31
C PHE A 880 17.65 5.70 -6.15
N SER A 881 18.14 5.26 -4.98
CA SER A 881 17.31 5.08 -3.76
C SER A 881 17.80 5.95 -2.59
N TRP A 882 17.01 6.97 -2.26
CA TRP A 882 17.16 7.81 -1.06
C TRP A 882 17.05 7.05 0.28
N GLY A 883 16.32 5.93 0.31
CA GLY A 883 15.87 5.31 1.57
C GLY A 883 16.95 4.59 2.40
N ASN A 884 18.23 4.69 2.05
CA ASN A 884 19.33 4.04 2.80
C ASN A 884 20.23 5.05 3.53
N LEU A 885 19.81 6.31 3.66
CA LEU A 885 20.59 7.42 4.22
C LEU A 885 21.20 7.12 5.60
N SER A 886 20.44 6.51 6.51
CA SER A 886 20.90 6.10 7.84
C SER A 886 22.02 5.07 7.75
N GLU A 887 21.87 4.06 6.91
CA GLU A 887 22.83 2.96 6.79
C GLU A 887 24.12 3.38 6.10
N LYS A 888 24.03 4.21 5.05
CA LYS A 888 25.22 4.82 4.44
C LYS A 888 25.99 5.66 5.46
N ARG A 889 25.28 6.38 6.34
CA ARG A 889 25.91 7.15 7.42
C ARG A 889 26.55 6.25 8.48
N ARG A 890 25.92 5.12 8.84
CA ARG A 890 26.49 4.11 9.73
C ARG A 890 27.79 3.53 9.16
N MET A 891 27.79 3.11 7.90
CA MET A 891 28.98 2.62 7.20
C MET A 891 30.09 3.68 7.13
N ALA A 892 29.74 4.94 6.87
CA ALA A 892 30.67 6.07 6.86
C ALA A 892 31.27 6.43 8.24
N GLN A 893 30.75 5.87 9.34
CA GLN A 893 31.23 6.14 10.72
C GLN A 893 32.14 5.03 11.27
N LEU A 894 32.33 3.93 10.55
CA LEU A 894 33.28 2.87 10.91
C LEU A 894 34.73 3.37 10.77
N ASP A 895 35.68 2.78 11.50
CA ASP A 895 37.11 3.04 11.29
C ASP A 895 37.72 1.93 10.43
N CYS A 896 37.78 2.16 9.12
CA CYS A 896 38.27 1.18 8.15
C CYS A 896 39.69 1.49 7.64
N ARG A 897 40.45 2.40 8.29
CA ARG A 897 41.74 2.92 7.78
C ARG A 897 42.78 1.88 7.37
N ASN A 898 42.74 0.70 7.99
CA ASN A 898 43.64 -0.42 7.70
C ASN A 898 42.95 -1.61 7.00
N GLU A 899 41.64 -1.50 6.73
CA GLU A 899 40.82 -2.57 6.17
C GLU A 899 40.76 -2.53 4.64
N VAL A 900 40.86 -3.71 4.03
CA VAL A 900 40.47 -3.96 2.63
C VAL A 900 39.02 -4.43 2.62
N ILE A 901 38.19 -3.80 1.79
CA ILE A 901 36.75 -4.08 1.71
C ILE A 901 36.41 -4.59 0.32
N VAL A 902 35.46 -5.53 0.22
CA VAL A 902 34.84 -5.95 -1.04
C VAL A 902 33.35 -5.60 -0.99
N ASP A 903 32.88 -4.76 -1.90
CA ASP A 903 31.45 -4.51 -2.11
C ASP A 903 30.99 -5.34 -3.31
N LEU A 904 30.12 -6.34 -3.08
CA LEU A 904 29.69 -7.28 -4.12
C LEU A 904 28.60 -6.71 -5.05
N PHE A 905 28.01 -5.56 -4.68
CA PHE A 905 26.90 -4.91 -5.39
C PHE A 905 27.05 -3.39 -5.34
N ALA A 906 28.17 -2.87 -5.88
CA ALA A 906 28.59 -1.49 -5.67
C ALA A 906 27.61 -0.44 -6.23
N GLY A 907 26.89 -0.75 -7.31
CA GLY A 907 26.06 0.20 -8.04
C GLY A 907 26.88 1.41 -8.48
N ILE A 908 26.31 2.60 -8.30
CA ILE A 908 26.98 3.89 -8.54
C ILE A 908 27.99 4.28 -7.43
N GLY A 909 28.29 3.37 -6.49
CA GLY A 909 29.14 3.59 -5.32
C GLY A 909 28.40 3.76 -4.01
N TYR A 910 27.24 3.10 -3.83
CA TYR A 910 26.32 3.34 -2.71
C TYR A 910 26.95 3.15 -1.32
N PHE A 911 27.79 2.13 -1.14
CA PHE A 911 28.52 1.87 0.09
C PHE A 911 30.03 2.03 -0.10
N VAL A 912 30.56 1.74 -1.29
CA VAL A 912 31.94 2.09 -1.71
C VAL A 912 32.35 3.51 -1.32
N LEU A 913 31.55 4.52 -1.64
CA LEU A 913 31.91 5.92 -1.35
C LEU A 913 31.83 6.25 0.15
N PRO A 914 30.77 5.86 0.91
CA PRO A 914 30.80 5.88 2.38
C PRO A 914 32.04 5.25 3.02
N PHE A 915 32.45 4.08 2.56
CA PHE A 915 33.66 3.42 3.06
C PHE A 915 34.94 4.20 2.73
N LEU A 916 35.08 4.73 1.52
CA LEU A 916 36.29 5.44 1.08
C LEU A 916 36.42 6.84 1.67
N VAL A 917 35.32 7.60 1.75
CA VAL A 917 35.29 9.01 2.15
C VAL A 917 35.10 9.15 3.66
N GLY A 918 34.10 8.46 4.23
CA GLY A 918 33.77 8.51 5.65
C GLY A 918 34.65 7.61 6.49
N ALA A 919 34.59 6.29 6.23
CA ALA A 919 35.31 5.29 7.01
C ALA A 919 36.81 5.21 6.69
N LYS A 920 37.26 5.95 5.67
CA LYS A 920 38.65 6.05 5.20
C LYS A 920 39.29 4.69 4.86
N ALA A 921 38.51 3.77 4.30
CA ALA A 921 38.96 2.42 3.92
C ALA A 921 40.28 2.44 3.14
N LYS A 922 41.18 1.50 3.43
CA LYS A 922 42.49 1.41 2.77
C LYS A 922 42.35 1.17 1.27
N LEU A 923 41.48 0.22 0.91
CA LEU A 923 41.20 -0.19 -0.45
C LEU A 923 39.78 -0.78 -0.50
N VAL A 924 39.01 -0.43 -1.53
CA VAL A 924 37.69 -1.05 -1.80
C VAL A 924 37.71 -1.70 -3.18
N TYR A 925 37.46 -3.01 -3.24
CA TYR A 925 37.08 -3.70 -4.48
C TYR A 925 35.58 -3.53 -4.68
N ALA A 926 35.17 -2.96 -5.81
CA ALA A 926 33.78 -2.65 -6.12
C ALA A 926 33.31 -3.52 -7.30
N CYS A 927 32.52 -4.55 -7.01
CA CYS A 927 31.96 -5.43 -8.04
C CYS A 927 30.64 -4.83 -8.54
N GLU A 928 30.53 -4.65 -9.86
CA GLU A 928 29.30 -4.16 -10.50
C GLU A 928 29.21 -4.66 -11.95
N TRP A 929 28.02 -5.10 -12.36
CA TRP A 929 27.78 -5.70 -13.67
C TRP A 929 26.95 -4.84 -14.63
N ASN A 930 26.28 -3.79 -14.13
CA ASN A 930 25.58 -2.82 -14.95
C ASN A 930 26.58 -1.81 -15.51
N PRO A 931 26.85 -1.77 -16.83
CA PRO A 931 27.89 -0.91 -17.40
C PRO A 931 27.62 0.59 -17.16
N HIS A 932 26.35 0.99 -17.06
CA HIS A 932 25.98 2.38 -16.74
C HIS A 932 26.23 2.72 -15.27
N ALA A 933 26.04 1.76 -14.36
CA ALA A 933 26.39 1.93 -12.95
C ALA A 933 27.91 1.97 -12.76
N VAL A 934 28.66 1.15 -13.52
CA VAL A 934 30.13 1.18 -13.57
C VAL A 934 30.65 2.54 -14.08
N GLU A 935 30.07 3.09 -15.15
CA GLU A 935 30.41 4.42 -15.68
C GLU A 935 30.20 5.50 -14.61
N ALA A 936 29.03 5.50 -13.96
CA ALA A 936 28.70 6.41 -12.88
C ALA A 936 29.65 6.24 -11.67
N LEU A 937 29.94 5.01 -11.24
CA LEU A 937 30.89 4.70 -10.17
C LEU A 937 32.28 5.25 -10.46
N ARG A 938 32.83 5.00 -11.66
CA ARG A 938 34.14 5.54 -12.10
C ARG A 938 34.16 7.07 -12.02
N ARG A 939 33.08 7.74 -12.46
CA ARG A 939 32.90 9.20 -12.29
C ARG A 939 32.90 9.62 -10.84
N ASN A 940 32.13 8.94 -9.98
CA ASN A 940 31.98 9.31 -8.57
C ASN A 940 33.27 9.12 -7.77
N LEU A 941 34.04 8.08 -8.06
CA LEU A 941 35.37 7.87 -7.47
C LEU A 941 36.32 9.05 -7.79
N GLN A 942 36.25 9.61 -8.99
CA GLN A 942 37.00 10.81 -9.38
C GLN A 942 36.44 12.07 -8.70
N SER A 943 35.13 12.30 -8.77
CA SER A 943 34.48 13.50 -8.20
C SER A 943 34.63 13.63 -6.68
N ASN A 944 34.85 12.52 -5.97
CA ASN A 944 35.11 12.50 -4.52
C ASN A 944 36.60 12.35 -4.17
N SER A 945 37.51 12.35 -5.16
CA SER A 945 38.97 12.21 -4.97
C SER A 945 39.39 10.94 -4.19
N VAL A 946 38.83 9.78 -4.57
CA VAL A 946 39.11 8.47 -3.94
C VAL A 946 39.37 7.33 -4.94
N ALA A 947 39.56 7.65 -6.22
CA ALA A 947 39.77 6.66 -7.28
C ALA A 947 41.07 5.84 -7.13
N ASP A 948 42.08 6.40 -6.47
CA ASP A 948 43.35 5.74 -6.12
C ASP A 948 43.18 4.57 -5.12
N ARG A 949 42.11 4.59 -4.33
CA ARG A 949 41.79 3.57 -3.31
C ARG A 949 40.64 2.65 -3.71
N CYS A 950 40.24 2.60 -4.98
CA CYS A 950 39.18 1.72 -5.45
C CYS A 950 39.55 0.94 -6.71
N ILE A 951 39.28 -0.36 -6.71
CA ILE A 951 39.42 -1.23 -7.89
C ILE A 951 38.01 -1.64 -8.30
N VAL A 952 37.57 -1.16 -9.47
CA VAL A 952 36.26 -1.48 -10.04
C VAL A 952 36.36 -2.77 -10.85
N LEU A 953 35.58 -3.78 -10.46
CA LEU A 953 35.54 -5.11 -11.06
C LEU A 953 34.23 -5.25 -11.84
N GLU A 954 34.34 -5.10 -13.16
CA GLU A 954 33.19 -5.06 -14.07
C GLU A 954 32.73 -6.48 -14.45
N GLY A 955 31.49 -6.81 -14.12
CA GLY A 955 30.86 -8.11 -14.38
C GLY A 955 30.27 -8.79 -13.13
N ASP A 956 29.72 -9.99 -13.33
CA ASP A 956 29.06 -10.77 -12.27
C ASP A 956 30.03 -11.10 -11.12
N ASN A 957 29.70 -10.67 -9.89
CA ASN A 957 30.55 -10.87 -8.72
C ASN A 957 30.90 -12.34 -8.45
N ARG A 958 30.09 -13.29 -8.92
CA ARG A 958 30.35 -14.74 -8.78
C ARG A 958 31.54 -15.21 -9.61
N VAL A 959 31.94 -14.43 -10.61
CA VAL A 959 33.11 -14.64 -11.46
C VAL A 959 34.23 -13.65 -11.13
N THR A 960 33.89 -12.38 -10.89
CA THR A 960 34.86 -11.27 -10.81
C THR A 960 35.39 -10.97 -9.42
N ALA A 961 34.68 -11.33 -8.34
CA ALA A 961 35.07 -10.95 -6.99
C ALA A 961 36.41 -11.61 -6.56
N PRO A 962 37.28 -10.86 -5.86
CA PRO A 962 38.57 -11.37 -5.41
C PRO A 962 38.38 -12.35 -4.25
N LYS A 963 39.32 -13.27 -4.07
CA LYS A 963 39.29 -14.30 -3.03
C LYS A 963 40.39 -14.06 -2.00
N GLY A 964 40.11 -14.25 -0.72
CA GLY A 964 41.13 -14.20 0.34
C GLY A 964 41.73 -12.82 0.62
N VAL A 965 41.05 -11.71 0.29
CA VAL A 965 41.62 -10.34 0.40
C VAL A 965 40.97 -9.47 1.48
N ALA A 966 39.69 -9.71 1.76
CA ALA A 966 38.84 -8.76 2.47
C ALA A 966 38.90 -8.93 4.00
N ASN A 967 39.02 -7.82 4.71
CA ASN A 967 38.69 -7.74 6.13
C ASN A 967 37.17 -7.63 6.33
N ARG A 968 36.47 -7.09 5.34
CA ARG A 968 35.03 -6.78 5.38
C ARG A 968 34.41 -6.97 4.00
N VAL A 969 33.24 -7.60 3.93
CA VAL A 969 32.46 -7.73 2.69
C VAL A 969 31.10 -7.08 2.87
N ASN A 970 30.71 -6.23 1.92
CA ASN A 970 29.40 -5.61 1.87
C ASN A 970 28.51 -6.32 0.85
N LEU A 971 27.30 -6.70 1.28
CA LEU A 971 26.32 -7.41 0.47
C LEU A 971 25.04 -6.56 0.34
N GLY A 972 25.17 -5.38 -0.27
CA GLY A 972 24.13 -4.34 -0.37
C GLY A 972 22.88 -4.67 -1.21
N LEU A 973 22.63 -5.94 -1.57
CA LEU A 973 21.51 -6.32 -2.44
C LEU A 973 20.23 -6.66 -1.66
N LEU A 974 19.13 -5.95 -1.99
CA LEU A 974 17.77 -6.30 -1.58
C LEU A 974 17.03 -7.01 -2.73
N PRO A 975 16.01 -7.86 -2.48
CA PRO A 975 15.52 -8.28 -1.16
C PRO A 975 16.48 -9.23 -0.43
N THR A 976 17.55 -9.68 -1.09
CA THR A 976 18.52 -10.64 -0.55
C THR A 976 19.80 -10.65 -1.38
N SER A 977 20.88 -11.12 -0.75
CA SER A 977 22.21 -11.37 -1.32
C SER A 977 22.59 -12.87 -1.35
N GLU A 978 21.68 -13.80 -1.03
CA GLU A 978 21.99 -15.24 -0.85
C GLU A 978 22.79 -15.89 -1.99
N GLY A 979 22.50 -15.54 -3.24
CA GLY A 979 23.21 -16.06 -4.41
C GLY A 979 24.71 -15.72 -4.46
N SER A 980 25.20 -14.84 -3.58
CA SER A 980 26.60 -14.44 -3.46
C SER A 980 27.20 -14.73 -2.07
N TRP A 981 26.52 -15.45 -1.17
CA TRP A 981 27.05 -15.73 0.19
C TRP A 981 28.33 -16.58 0.15
N VAL A 982 28.38 -17.59 -0.71
CA VAL A 982 29.60 -18.40 -0.98
C VAL A 982 30.76 -17.52 -1.46
N ILE A 983 30.47 -16.50 -2.27
CA ILE A 983 31.45 -15.56 -2.80
C ILE A 983 31.93 -14.61 -1.69
N ALA A 984 31.04 -14.16 -0.81
CA ALA A 984 31.40 -13.32 0.33
C ALA A 984 32.31 -14.04 1.33
N VAL A 985 32.02 -15.31 1.63
CA VAL A 985 32.90 -16.18 2.43
C VAL A 985 34.27 -16.36 1.74
N LYS A 986 34.28 -16.62 0.43
CA LYS A 986 35.53 -16.71 -0.36
C LYS A 986 36.32 -15.40 -0.44
N ALA A 987 35.67 -14.26 -0.37
CA ALA A 987 36.30 -12.94 -0.46
C ALA A 987 37.00 -12.53 0.84
N LEU A 988 36.48 -12.94 1.99
CA LEU A 988 37.14 -12.81 3.29
C LEU A 988 38.48 -13.56 3.32
N ARG A 989 39.40 -13.08 4.16
CA ARG A 989 40.70 -13.73 4.40
C ARG A 989 40.54 -14.98 5.28
N SER A 990 41.54 -15.86 5.27
CA SER A 990 41.58 -17.10 6.05
C SER A 990 41.32 -16.94 7.55
N GLU A 991 41.75 -15.82 8.13
CA GLU A 991 41.54 -15.47 9.54
C GLU A 991 40.08 -15.06 9.87
N GLY A 992 39.24 -14.85 8.85
CA GLY A 992 37.87 -14.35 8.97
C GLY A 992 37.76 -12.83 8.71
N GLY A 993 36.73 -12.21 9.27
CA GLY A 993 36.40 -10.80 9.06
C GLY A 993 34.94 -10.46 9.39
N MET A 994 34.38 -9.48 8.69
CA MET A 994 32.98 -9.05 8.86
C MET A 994 32.19 -9.11 7.54
N LEU A 995 30.96 -9.61 7.58
CA LEU A 995 30.00 -9.52 6.47
C LEU A 995 28.87 -8.55 6.85
N HIS A 996 28.52 -7.62 5.96
CA HIS A 996 27.34 -6.76 6.10
C HIS A 996 26.23 -7.25 5.16
N MET A 997 25.26 -7.97 5.72
CA MET A 997 24.31 -8.75 4.96
C MET A 997 22.94 -8.07 4.93
N HIS A 998 22.58 -7.49 3.78
CA HIS A 998 21.30 -6.80 3.61
C HIS A 998 20.19 -7.81 3.27
N GLY A 999 19.02 -7.63 3.87
CA GLY A 999 17.84 -8.45 3.59
C GLY A 999 16.53 -7.70 3.79
N ASN A 1000 15.51 -8.07 3.02
CA ASN A 1000 14.12 -7.76 3.31
C ASN A 1000 13.53 -8.90 4.14
N VAL A 1001 13.15 -8.58 5.37
CA VAL A 1001 12.76 -9.53 6.41
C VAL A 1001 11.43 -9.09 6.99
N LYS A 1002 10.56 -10.04 7.32
CA LYS A 1002 9.29 -9.71 7.96
C LYS A 1002 9.54 -9.32 9.43
N ASP A 1003 8.80 -8.35 9.95
CA ASP A 1003 8.96 -7.85 11.33
C ASP A 1003 8.73 -8.91 12.42
N SER A 1004 7.97 -9.98 12.13
CA SER A 1004 7.81 -11.14 13.00
C SER A 1004 8.93 -12.20 12.88
N GLU A 1005 9.85 -12.05 11.94
CA GLU A 1005 10.84 -13.07 11.54
C GLU A 1005 12.29 -12.57 11.67
N GLU A 1006 12.52 -11.41 12.32
CA GLU A 1006 13.85 -10.78 12.43
C GLU A 1006 14.87 -11.71 13.12
N GLY A 1007 14.47 -12.44 14.17
CA GLY A 1007 15.32 -13.37 14.91
C GLY A 1007 15.67 -14.64 14.12
N SER A 1008 14.66 -15.34 13.60
CA SER A 1008 14.85 -16.54 12.78
C SER A 1008 15.65 -16.27 11.50
N TRP A 1009 15.56 -15.05 10.94
CA TRP A 1009 16.40 -14.65 9.81
C TRP A 1009 17.87 -14.46 10.20
N ALA A 1010 18.14 -13.87 11.37
CA ALA A 1010 19.51 -13.73 11.88
C ALA A 1010 20.16 -15.09 12.19
N GLU A 1011 19.40 -16.02 12.75
CA GLU A 1011 19.84 -17.42 12.96
C GLU A 1011 20.12 -18.13 11.63
N HIS A 1012 19.21 -18.05 10.66
CA HIS A 1012 19.39 -18.61 9.31
C HIS A 1012 20.66 -18.06 8.63
N VAL A 1013 20.90 -16.75 8.74
CA VAL A 1013 22.12 -16.09 8.25
C VAL A 1013 23.37 -16.67 8.92
N SER A 1014 23.40 -16.75 10.27
CA SER A 1014 24.56 -17.25 11.01
C SER A 1014 24.88 -18.71 10.68
N ASN A 1015 23.84 -19.55 10.65
CA ASN A 1015 23.97 -20.98 10.36
C ASN A 1015 24.46 -21.22 8.92
N SER A 1016 23.83 -20.55 7.94
CA SER A 1016 24.22 -20.67 6.52
C SER A 1016 25.66 -20.24 6.28
N ILE A 1017 26.12 -19.14 6.90
CA ILE A 1017 27.52 -18.69 6.75
C ILE A 1017 28.49 -19.67 7.43
N SER A 1018 28.11 -20.29 8.56
CA SER A 1018 28.91 -21.36 9.19
C SER A 1018 29.01 -22.62 8.32
N GLU A 1019 27.91 -23.05 7.71
CA GLU A 1019 27.86 -24.20 6.79
C GLU A 1019 28.69 -23.94 5.53
N ILE A 1020 28.53 -22.76 4.92
CA ILE A 1020 29.32 -22.34 3.76
C ILE A 1020 30.81 -22.31 4.12
N ALA A 1021 31.20 -21.69 5.25
CA ALA A 1021 32.60 -21.68 5.68
C ALA A 1021 33.18 -23.10 5.82
N LYS A 1022 32.46 -24.02 6.48
CA LYS A 1022 32.85 -25.44 6.58
C LYS A 1022 33.00 -26.10 5.20
N SER A 1023 32.06 -25.86 4.28
CA SER A 1023 32.11 -26.43 2.92
C SER A 1023 33.29 -25.94 2.08
N GLU A 1024 33.77 -24.71 2.34
CA GLU A 1024 34.95 -24.11 1.72
C GLU A 1024 36.26 -24.42 2.48
N GLY A 1025 36.22 -25.33 3.45
CA GLY A 1025 37.40 -25.77 4.23
C GLY A 1025 37.86 -24.79 5.31
N LEU A 1026 37.02 -23.81 5.68
CA LEU A 1026 37.33 -22.75 6.64
C LEU A 1026 36.77 -23.10 8.03
N CYS A 1027 37.65 -23.20 9.02
CA CYS A 1027 37.28 -23.43 10.42
C CYS A 1027 36.98 -22.10 11.12
N TRP A 1028 35.77 -21.56 10.93
CA TRP A 1028 35.34 -20.30 11.54
C TRP A 1028 34.25 -20.48 12.60
N GLU A 1029 34.40 -19.75 13.70
CA GLU A 1029 33.29 -19.35 14.57
C GLU A 1029 32.55 -18.21 13.87
N VAL A 1030 31.23 -18.32 13.76
CA VAL A 1030 30.37 -17.38 13.05
C VAL A 1030 29.26 -16.90 13.98
N SER A 1031 29.13 -15.58 14.12
CA SER A 1031 28.11 -14.96 14.97
C SER A 1031 27.60 -13.64 14.40
N VAL A 1032 26.34 -13.31 14.67
CA VAL A 1032 25.76 -11.99 14.34
C VAL A 1032 26.08 -11.03 15.49
N GLU A 1033 26.96 -10.06 15.26
CA GLU A 1033 27.34 -9.05 16.27
C GLU A 1033 26.31 -7.92 16.39
N HIS A 1034 25.60 -7.58 15.29
CA HIS A 1034 24.57 -6.55 15.27
C HIS A 1034 23.49 -6.82 14.21
N LEU A 1035 22.27 -6.33 14.46
CA LEU A 1035 21.13 -6.41 13.54
C LEU A 1035 20.49 -5.03 13.38
N GLU A 1036 20.88 -4.33 12.32
CA GLU A 1036 20.46 -2.95 12.05
C GLU A 1036 19.09 -2.89 11.36
N ARG A 1037 18.21 -1.97 11.78
CA ARG A 1037 16.83 -1.82 11.29
C ARG A 1037 16.70 -0.59 10.41
N VAL A 1038 17.33 -0.64 9.23
CA VAL A 1038 17.50 0.50 8.31
C VAL A 1038 16.18 1.22 8.00
N LYS A 1039 15.16 0.50 7.53
CA LYS A 1039 13.83 1.07 7.22
C LYS A 1039 12.73 0.01 7.15
N TRP A 1040 11.49 0.46 7.22
CA TRP A 1040 10.38 -0.26 6.60
C TRP A 1040 10.56 -0.23 5.07
N TYR A 1041 10.52 -1.40 4.45
CA TYR A 1041 10.53 -1.59 2.99
C TYR A 1041 9.10 -1.65 2.45
N ALA A 1042 8.21 -2.37 3.15
CA ALA A 1042 6.78 -2.48 2.88
C ALA A 1042 6.03 -2.70 4.21
N PRO A 1043 4.68 -2.74 4.26
CA PRO A 1043 3.96 -3.15 5.45
C PRO A 1043 4.47 -4.51 5.95
N HIS A 1044 4.77 -4.61 7.24
CA HIS A 1044 5.38 -5.78 7.89
C HIS A 1044 6.72 -6.27 7.34
N ILE A 1045 7.36 -5.58 6.39
CA ILE A 1045 8.67 -5.94 5.84
C ILE A 1045 9.68 -4.84 6.15
N ARG A 1046 10.75 -5.18 6.86
CA ARG A 1046 11.91 -4.32 7.13
C ARG A 1046 13.07 -4.65 6.22
N HIS A 1047 13.80 -3.63 5.80
CA HIS A 1047 15.17 -3.78 5.37
C HIS A 1047 16.04 -3.86 6.64
N LEU A 1048 16.63 -5.04 6.87
CA LEU A 1048 17.62 -5.28 7.92
C LEU A 1048 19.04 -5.40 7.34
N VAL A 1049 20.05 -5.15 8.17
CA VAL A 1049 21.44 -5.53 7.91
C VAL A 1049 21.97 -6.34 9.08
N ALA A 1050 22.37 -7.59 8.84
CA ALA A 1050 23.09 -8.38 9.82
C ALA A 1050 24.59 -8.16 9.65
N ASP A 1051 25.27 -7.75 10.72
CA ASP A 1051 26.72 -7.64 10.79
C ASP A 1051 27.26 -8.97 11.33
N VAL A 1052 27.72 -9.84 10.43
CA VAL A 1052 28.15 -11.22 10.74
C VAL A 1052 29.67 -11.28 10.89
N ARG A 1053 30.13 -11.56 12.10
CA ARG A 1053 31.53 -11.81 12.42
C ARG A 1053 31.89 -13.24 12.07
N CYS A 1054 33.00 -13.41 11.36
CA CYS A 1054 33.68 -14.70 11.18
C CYS A 1054 35.06 -14.61 11.84
N LYS A 1055 35.42 -15.57 12.69
CA LYS A 1055 36.73 -15.66 13.36
C LYS A 1055 37.33 -17.05 13.17
N GLN A 1056 38.60 -17.14 12.77
CA GLN A 1056 39.29 -18.42 12.71
C GLN A 1056 39.45 -19.06 14.09
N VAL A 1057 38.99 -20.30 14.22
CA VAL A 1057 39.23 -21.15 15.38
C VAL A 1057 40.62 -21.76 15.22
N GLN A 1058 41.50 -21.63 16.21
CA GLN A 1058 42.75 -22.37 16.23
C GLN A 1058 42.43 -23.87 16.29
N LYS A 1059 43.03 -24.65 15.39
CA LYS A 1059 43.06 -26.11 15.57
C LYS A 1059 43.90 -26.39 16.83
N LEU A 1060 43.25 -27.03 17.81
CA LEU A 1060 43.92 -27.69 18.93
C LEU A 1060 44.81 -28.84 18.42
#